data_AF-A0A975TGQ3-F1
#
_entry.id   AF-A0A975TGQ3-F1
#
_cell.length_a   1.000
_cell.length_b   1.000
_cell.length_c   1.000
_cell.angle_alpha   90.00
_cell.angle_beta   90.00
_cell.angle_gamma   90.00
#
_symmetry.space_group_name_H-M   'P 1'
#
loop_
_entity.id
_entity.type
_entity.pdbx_description
1 polymer ?
#
loop_
_entity_poly.entity_id
_entity_poly.type
_entity_poly.pdbx_seq_one_letter_code
_entity_poly.pdbx_strand_id
1 'polypeptide(L)'
;MDDVRDLLAQYGQLTRQDRVTAETIGRIIQSLLHQSVPRTQAIPHLMLGETLFFIFDGGHYLLTYTDPDRPRKDWAAYLRRVHEYVTDDLRTMHSHWVHVHWHQEHSTPDEQMIAAMSGLGVLVDRTHLEAAATGLLPLAQLVHNLYSRRLSHAPLAQLLASETAAQAWHLSPPARLISPPAVETRTWAGVVAEVLLIGQPQQTRPTGLAWLSDNKLLMTCQDGLLNIDLTRGHAHWHLPLPGCYGAPLVCDDGVVWVMCGSALVRWNHGELDAVAGGFEDGAVLLPGPDGEPWVLSGSGVTFGSGDGTLALTRAGERTGEQMRYPITFEAAVRSAVWLDRRRFFLAASGHSAVINLARTTDAGQREEWIPTPVHFPAHVLLAGAESVLSASSDGSGNTVAVHRTDLTVRDSEPLAEARLGEVLGLTQRPGDGPAYLLASLPDNDHTHVRLILMSLTGYRTPAPRTSPARVAPAVGYDAVSQSARGERRDYGLDRLPLAREGQAEVFRAVHKATDTVVAFKRRTSKGQRAARRMSREVEAALRFGGNPHVMPILDFSPDHDWFVMPLAEATVEDKRTELQDPTQLRTLVSAVAAGLADAHRSKWIHRDIKPSNILFLDGRWTVADWGIVRRARGETSTAGLLTRAGIGTEGFAAPELSVNGHNITPASDIYSLGQLIGWIFTGTWPQANVPLLPPPGPWYGVVRQATQLDPAQRPQDVDAFLALVERMTGSQDEFPFQRATRLLEDANERDDTTAAARLLTLAADQPDFYELYLDVVTKLDVRAAETALFANPQQTTAVLNALTEHSSAYWAAQTEATRAIWWLLNVAGLAAQEEQWRLLDAAVQGMCAWDGRWDRWDPRNSIRDWLITLTGDAAATVASALRAQPAGARFYDEVIDDRRADLAIRSAIHAAQRT
;
A
#
# COMPACT_ATOMS: atom_id res chain seq x y z
N MET A 1 -16.29 10.64 -0.87
CA MET A 1 -15.63 9.59 -0.09
C MET A 1 -14.22 10.00 0.34
N ASP A 2 -13.43 10.63 -0.52
CA ASP A 2 -12.09 11.13 -0.14
C ASP A 2 -12.14 12.13 1.04
N ASP A 3 -13.18 12.98 1.08
CA ASP A 3 -13.42 13.97 2.16
C ASP A 3 -13.64 13.33 3.56
N VAL A 4 -14.32 12.19 3.65
CA VAL A 4 -14.57 11.49 4.93
C VAL A 4 -13.31 10.77 5.42
N ARG A 5 -12.51 10.22 4.50
CA ARG A 5 -11.25 9.52 4.82
C ARG A 5 -10.20 10.50 5.32
N ASP A 6 -10.07 11.66 4.66
CA ASP A 6 -9.19 12.74 5.09
C ASP A 6 -9.65 13.31 6.44
N LEU A 7 -10.97 13.47 6.64
CA LEU A 7 -11.51 13.91 7.91
C LEU A 7 -11.20 12.94 9.06
N LEU A 8 -11.33 11.63 8.85
CA LEU A 8 -10.98 10.61 9.86
C LEU A 8 -9.49 10.62 10.18
N ALA A 9 -8.62 10.84 9.19
CA ALA A 9 -7.18 10.99 9.42
C ALA A 9 -6.85 12.25 10.23
N GLN A 10 -7.49 13.38 9.90
CA GLN A 10 -7.37 14.63 10.66
C GLN A 10 -7.91 14.49 12.09
N TYR A 11 -9.05 13.81 12.26
CA TYR A 11 -9.63 13.52 13.57
C TYR A 11 -8.72 12.61 14.41
N GLY A 12 -8.12 11.59 13.80
CA GLY A 12 -7.16 10.71 14.45
C GLY A 12 -5.87 11.42 14.89
N GLN A 13 -5.38 12.38 14.10
CA GLN A 13 -4.26 13.23 14.52
C GLN A 13 -4.63 14.11 15.73
N LEU A 14 -5.83 14.70 15.72
CA LEU A 14 -6.32 15.54 16.80
C LEU A 14 -6.43 14.79 18.14
N THR A 15 -6.95 13.57 18.13
CA THR A 15 -7.12 12.76 19.35
C THR A 15 -5.79 12.26 19.94
N ARG A 16 -4.69 12.32 19.19
CA ARG A 16 -3.32 11.98 19.62
C ARG A 16 -2.51 13.17 20.12
N GLN A 17 -3.00 14.40 19.93
CA GLN A 17 -2.31 15.60 20.41
C GLN A 17 -2.55 15.81 21.91
N ASP A 18 -1.46 16.09 22.64
CA ASP A 18 -1.53 16.42 24.07
C ASP A 18 -2.37 17.67 24.35
N ARG A 19 -2.47 18.59 23.38
CA ARG A 19 -3.25 19.82 23.47
C ARG A 19 -4.04 20.09 22.20
N VAL A 20 -5.36 20.19 22.32
CA VAL A 20 -6.30 20.53 21.24
C VAL A 20 -6.71 22.00 21.38
N THR A 21 -6.72 22.77 20.28
CA THR A 21 -7.12 24.19 20.27
C THR A 21 -8.56 24.38 19.79
N ALA A 22 -9.21 25.47 20.23
CA ALA A 22 -10.55 25.86 19.78
C ALA A 22 -10.66 25.99 18.24
N GLU A 23 -9.64 26.54 17.59
CA GLU A 23 -9.57 26.66 16.13
C GLU A 23 -9.61 25.29 15.43
N THR A 24 -8.95 24.28 16.00
CA THR A 24 -8.90 22.94 15.40
C THR A 24 -10.23 22.22 15.55
N ILE A 25 -10.90 22.37 16.70
CA ILE A 25 -12.28 21.89 16.90
C ILE A 25 -13.23 22.56 15.90
N GLY A 26 -13.13 23.89 15.75
CA GLY A 26 -13.93 24.66 14.80
C GLY A 26 -13.79 24.16 13.36
N ARG A 27 -12.55 23.89 12.90
CA ARG A 27 -12.28 23.33 11.56
C ARG A 27 -12.91 21.95 11.34
N ILE A 28 -12.86 21.07 12.34
CA ILE A 28 -13.49 19.74 12.27
C ILE A 28 -15.00 19.86 12.15
N ILE A 29 -15.63 20.66 13.02
CA ILE A 29 -17.09 20.86 13.01
C ILE A 29 -17.53 21.45 11.67
N GLN A 30 -16.79 22.43 11.15
CA GLN A 30 -17.08 23.00 9.85
C GLN A 30 -17.00 21.96 8.73
N SER A 31 -15.99 21.09 8.75
CA SER A 31 -15.83 20.00 7.78
C SER A 31 -16.98 19.00 7.88
N LEU A 32 -17.38 18.61 9.10
CA LEU A 32 -18.55 17.76 9.35
C LEU A 32 -19.85 18.35 8.80
N LEU A 33 -20.07 19.65 9.00
CA LEU A 33 -21.26 20.33 8.47
C LEU A 33 -21.25 20.36 6.93
N HIS A 34 -20.10 20.61 6.31
CA HIS A 34 -19.97 20.65 4.86
C HIS A 34 -20.26 19.31 4.17
N GLN A 35 -20.15 18.18 4.87
CA GLN A 35 -20.53 16.87 4.33
C GLN A 35 -22.04 16.72 4.10
N SER A 36 -22.87 17.43 4.87
CA SER A 36 -24.33 17.29 4.87
C SER A 36 -25.10 18.54 4.45
N VAL A 37 -24.43 19.70 4.40
CA VAL A 37 -25.05 20.99 4.08
C VAL A 37 -24.33 21.58 2.87
N PRO A 38 -25.06 21.94 1.79
CA PRO A 38 -24.46 22.63 0.64
C PRO A 38 -23.65 23.86 1.07
N ARG A 39 -22.49 24.09 0.45
CA ARG A 39 -21.62 25.25 0.77
C ARG A 39 -22.31 26.61 0.68
N THR A 40 -23.42 26.71 -0.06
CA THR A 40 -24.24 27.91 -0.17
C THR A 40 -25.18 28.14 1.02
N GLN A 41 -25.40 27.11 1.84
CA GLN A 41 -26.27 27.11 3.03
C GLN A 41 -25.48 27.05 4.35
N ALA A 42 -24.20 26.71 4.29
CA ALA A 42 -23.25 26.85 5.39
C ALA A 42 -22.49 28.18 5.21
N ILE A 43 -22.68 29.13 6.14
CA ILE A 43 -22.03 30.45 6.06
C ILE A 43 -20.80 30.41 6.97
N PRO A 44 -19.57 30.40 6.43
CA PRO A 44 -18.37 30.47 7.26
C PRO A 44 -18.22 31.91 7.75
N HIS A 45 -18.23 32.08 9.07
CA HIS A 45 -17.97 33.34 9.77
C HIS A 45 -19.00 34.47 9.60
N LEU A 46 -19.92 34.58 10.56
CA LEU A 46 -20.18 35.91 11.13
C LEU A 46 -18.99 36.28 12.01
N MET A 47 -18.57 37.54 11.93
CA MET A 47 -17.40 38.15 12.57
C MET A 47 -17.46 38.19 14.12
N LEU A 48 -17.71 37.05 14.79
CA LEU A 48 -17.87 36.95 16.26
C LEU A 48 -17.38 35.57 16.79
N GLY A 49 -16.07 35.29 16.71
CA GLY A 49 -15.43 34.20 17.48
C GLY A 49 -15.91 32.76 17.18
N GLU A 50 -16.02 31.92 18.24
CA GLU A 50 -16.25 30.46 18.27
C GLU A 50 -17.67 30.00 17.84
N THR A 51 -18.28 30.66 16.85
CA THR A 51 -19.68 30.43 16.44
C THR A 51 -19.80 30.11 14.94
N LEU A 52 -20.64 29.12 14.59
CA LEU A 52 -20.92 28.68 13.22
C LEU A 52 -22.43 28.73 12.92
N PHE A 53 -22.79 29.02 11.67
CA PHE A 53 -24.19 29.08 11.22
C PHE A 53 -24.43 28.17 10.03
N PHE A 54 -25.54 27.42 10.05
CA PHE A 54 -25.94 26.56 8.95
C PHE A 54 -27.47 26.43 8.84
N ILE A 55 -27.93 26.14 7.63
CA ILE A 55 -29.34 25.84 7.34
C ILE A 55 -29.47 24.37 6.95
N PHE A 56 -30.40 23.65 7.56
CA PHE A 56 -30.66 22.24 7.26
C PHE A 56 -32.15 21.92 7.40
N ASP A 57 -32.73 21.24 6.41
CA ASP A 57 -34.16 20.88 6.35
C ASP A 57 -35.11 22.07 6.67
N GLY A 58 -34.80 23.25 6.12
CA GLY A 58 -35.58 24.48 6.34
C GLY A 58 -35.42 25.13 7.73
N GLY A 59 -34.68 24.52 8.64
CA GLY A 59 -34.32 25.08 9.95
C GLY A 59 -33.03 25.89 9.90
N HIS A 60 -32.99 26.99 10.66
CA HIS A 60 -31.79 27.80 10.87
C HIS A 60 -31.11 27.37 12.18
N TYR A 61 -29.82 27.02 12.13
CA TYR A 61 -29.08 26.55 13.30
C TYR A 61 -27.85 27.41 13.55
N LEU A 62 -27.62 27.67 14.83
CA LEU A 62 -26.43 28.35 15.32
C LEU A 62 -25.67 27.42 16.26
N LEU A 63 -24.42 27.15 15.95
CA LEU A 63 -23.58 26.22 16.67
C LEU A 63 -22.44 26.95 17.39
N THR A 64 -22.31 26.73 18.68
CA THR A 64 -21.14 27.12 19.48
C THR A 64 -20.40 25.89 19.99
N TYR A 65 -19.13 26.01 20.34
CA TYR A 65 -18.35 24.88 20.85
C TYR A 65 -17.51 25.28 22.08
N THR A 66 -17.02 24.28 22.80
CA THR A 66 -16.21 24.48 24.01
C THR A 66 -14.78 24.89 23.66
N ASP A 67 -14.23 25.90 24.36
CA ASP A 67 -12.80 26.22 24.36
C ASP A 67 -12.04 25.32 25.36
N PRO A 68 -11.26 24.32 24.90
CA PRO A 68 -10.54 23.40 25.78
C PRO A 68 -9.43 24.07 26.60
N ASP A 69 -8.95 25.25 26.20
CA ASP A 69 -7.91 26.00 26.94
C ASP A 69 -8.47 26.73 28.17
N ARG A 70 -9.79 26.67 28.40
CA ARG A 70 -10.47 27.37 29.49
C ARG A 70 -11.22 26.39 30.40
N PRO A 71 -10.54 25.70 31.33
CA PRO A 71 -11.21 24.80 32.28
C PRO A 71 -12.26 25.56 33.09
N ARG A 72 -13.49 25.03 33.14
CA ARG A 72 -14.64 25.67 33.80
C ARG A 72 -15.10 24.87 35.01
N LYS A 73 -15.37 25.57 36.11
CA LYS A 73 -15.91 25.00 37.36
C LYS A 73 -17.45 24.99 37.41
N ASP A 74 -18.12 25.76 36.54
CA ASP A 74 -19.59 25.86 36.47
C ASP A 74 -20.04 25.98 35.01
N TRP A 75 -20.44 24.84 34.44
CA TRP A 75 -20.91 24.75 33.06
C TRP A 75 -22.26 25.42 32.83
N ALA A 76 -23.16 25.37 33.82
CA ALA A 76 -24.50 25.94 33.71
C ALA A 76 -24.47 27.48 33.64
N ALA A 77 -23.57 28.12 34.40
CA ALA A 77 -23.36 29.57 34.29
C ALA A 77 -22.68 29.96 32.97
N TYR A 78 -21.75 29.14 32.47
CA TYR A 78 -21.10 29.37 31.19
C TYR A 78 -22.09 29.31 30.03
N LEU A 79 -22.87 28.24 29.93
CA LEU A 79 -23.84 28.04 28.85
C LEU A 79 -24.89 29.16 28.81
N ARG A 80 -25.38 29.62 29.97
CA ARG A 80 -26.29 30.77 30.05
C ARG A 80 -25.66 32.05 29.50
N ARG A 81 -24.40 32.33 29.84
CA ARG A 81 -23.68 33.50 29.33
C ARG A 81 -23.45 33.44 27.83
N VAL A 82 -23.09 32.26 27.31
CA VAL A 82 -22.93 32.05 25.86
C VAL A 82 -24.27 32.23 25.16
N HIS A 83 -25.36 31.69 25.73
CA HIS A 83 -26.71 31.87 25.21
C HIS A 83 -27.10 33.35 25.17
N GLU A 84 -26.94 34.09 26.28
CA GLU A 84 -27.23 35.53 26.38
C GLU A 84 -26.48 36.32 25.30
N TYR A 85 -25.18 36.07 25.16
CA TYR A 85 -24.33 36.70 24.14
C TYR A 85 -24.83 36.41 22.71
N VAL A 86 -25.12 35.15 22.43
CA VAL A 86 -25.68 34.69 21.15
C VAL A 86 -27.05 35.33 20.86
N THR A 87 -27.92 35.43 21.87
CA THR A 87 -29.29 35.95 21.69
C THR A 87 -29.36 37.45 21.49
N ASP A 88 -28.37 38.24 21.93
CA ASP A 88 -28.41 39.70 21.76
C ASP A 88 -28.01 40.17 20.35
N ASP A 89 -27.10 39.47 19.67
CA ASP A 89 -26.68 39.80 18.28
C ASP A 89 -27.60 39.20 17.19
N LEU A 90 -28.40 38.16 17.50
CA LEU A 90 -29.09 37.34 16.49
C LEU A 90 -30.63 37.28 16.60
N ARG A 91 -31.27 38.21 17.35
CA ARG A 91 -32.75 38.26 17.55
C ARG A 91 -33.58 38.27 16.25
N THR A 92 -32.98 38.54 15.10
CA THR A 92 -33.66 38.70 13.81
C THR A 92 -33.82 37.42 12.99
N MET A 93 -33.14 36.31 13.34
CA MET A 93 -33.07 35.11 12.48
C MET A 93 -33.77 33.84 13.00
N HIS A 94 -34.49 33.88 14.14
CA HIS A 94 -35.24 32.74 14.71
C HIS A 94 -34.48 31.39 14.68
N SER A 95 -33.22 31.38 15.13
CA SER A 95 -32.33 30.23 14.97
C SER A 95 -32.31 29.27 16.18
N HIS A 96 -32.15 27.98 15.91
CA HIS A 96 -31.99 26.90 16.88
C HIS A 96 -30.54 26.84 17.41
N TRP A 97 -30.35 26.91 18.73
CA TRP A 97 -29.03 26.89 19.34
C TRP A 97 -28.47 25.50 19.67
N VAL A 98 -27.32 25.18 19.08
CA VAL A 98 -26.54 23.95 19.28
C VAL A 98 -25.27 24.30 20.05
N HIS A 99 -24.94 23.51 21.08
CA HIS A 99 -23.64 23.58 21.74
C HIS A 99 -22.88 22.26 21.57
N VAL A 100 -21.62 22.34 21.15
CA VAL A 100 -20.72 21.19 21.05
C VAL A 100 -19.78 21.15 22.24
N HIS A 101 -19.94 20.12 23.06
CA HIS A 101 -19.07 19.84 24.19
C HIS A 101 -17.91 18.94 23.76
N TRP A 102 -16.69 19.45 23.89
CA TRP A 102 -15.46 18.71 23.61
C TRP A 102 -14.73 18.36 24.91
N HIS A 103 -14.39 17.08 25.09
CA HIS A 103 -13.59 16.58 26.20
C HIS A 103 -12.56 15.54 25.71
N GLN A 104 -11.36 15.52 26.31
CA GLN A 104 -10.28 14.61 25.90
C GLN A 104 -10.56 13.14 26.24
N GLU A 105 -11.23 12.88 27.36
CA GLU A 105 -11.73 11.55 27.72
C GLU A 105 -13.18 11.39 27.26
N HIS A 106 -13.59 10.18 26.90
CA HIS A 106 -14.99 9.83 26.63
C HIS A 106 -15.78 9.95 27.94
N SER A 107 -16.33 11.13 28.21
CA SER A 107 -17.22 11.37 29.33
C SER A 107 -18.54 11.89 28.80
N THR A 108 -19.65 11.23 29.18
CA THR A 108 -20.98 11.75 28.92
C THR A 108 -21.14 13.10 29.63
N PRO A 109 -21.81 14.09 29.02
CA PRO A 109 -22.15 15.32 29.70
C PRO A 109 -22.87 15.06 31.02
N ASP A 110 -22.52 15.80 32.07
CA ASP A 110 -23.18 15.64 33.37
C ASP A 110 -24.64 16.13 33.33
N GLU A 111 -25.45 15.68 34.29
CA GLU A 111 -26.87 16.05 34.37
C GLU A 111 -27.08 17.57 34.54
N GLN A 112 -26.13 18.28 35.16
CA GLN A 112 -26.23 19.73 35.38
C GLN A 112 -26.08 20.49 34.07
N MET A 113 -25.19 20.05 33.19
CA MET A 113 -24.98 20.60 31.85
C MET A 113 -26.21 20.33 30.96
N ILE A 114 -26.74 19.10 30.99
CA ILE A 114 -27.94 18.73 30.24
C ILE A 114 -29.14 19.56 30.73
N ALA A 115 -29.31 19.71 32.05
CA ALA A 115 -30.36 20.53 32.64
C ALA A 115 -30.22 22.01 32.26
N ALA A 116 -29.00 22.54 32.19
CA ALA A 116 -28.76 23.92 31.78
C ALA A 116 -29.11 24.18 30.31
N MET A 117 -29.02 23.18 29.44
CA MET A 117 -29.44 23.25 28.03
C MET A 117 -30.96 23.10 27.85
N SER A 118 -31.66 22.59 28.87
CA SER A 118 -33.10 22.37 28.82
C SER A 118 -33.89 23.64 28.51
N GLY A 119 -34.63 23.63 27.41
CA GLY A 119 -35.42 24.77 26.93
C GLY A 119 -34.62 25.88 26.22
N LEU A 120 -33.29 25.80 26.20
CA LEU A 120 -32.42 26.76 25.50
C LEU A 120 -31.92 26.24 24.15
N GLY A 121 -31.60 24.95 24.07
CA GLY A 121 -30.98 24.36 22.88
C GLY A 121 -30.69 22.87 23.01
N VAL A 122 -29.78 22.38 22.16
CA VAL A 122 -29.33 20.98 22.16
C VAL A 122 -27.82 20.89 22.37
N LEU A 123 -27.40 19.83 23.06
CA LEU A 123 -26.02 19.52 23.40
C LEU A 123 -25.54 18.31 22.61
N VAL A 124 -24.49 18.53 21.85
CA VAL A 124 -23.77 17.52 21.07
C VAL A 124 -22.44 17.26 21.76
N ASP A 125 -22.10 16.01 22.03
CA ASP A 125 -20.81 15.64 22.64
C ASP A 125 -19.88 14.97 21.64
N ARG A 126 -18.74 14.48 22.14
CA ARG A 126 -17.74 13.77 21.34
C ARG A 126 -18.31 12.54 20.61
N THR A 127 -19.16 11.73 21.24
CA THR A 127 -19.71 10.51 20.62
C THR A 127 -20.57 10.83 19.40
N HIS A 128 -21.29 11.95 19.44
CA HIS A 128 -22.05 12.46 18.30
C HIS A 128 -21.14 12.96 17.17
N LEU A 129 -20.03 13.62 17.50
CA LEU A 129 -19.05 14.05 16.50
C LEU A 129 -18.35 12.86 15.84
N GLU A 130 -18.03 11.81 16.60
CA GLU A 130 -17.44 10.57 16.09
C GLU A 130 -18.43 9.81 15.20
N ALA A 131 -19.71 9.76 15.57
CA ALA A 131 -20.78 9.25 14.71
C ALA A 131 -20.87 10.02 13.38
N ALA A 132 -20.73 11.34 13.41
CA ALA A 132 -20.70 12.14 12.19
C ALA A 132 -19.41 11.93 11.38
N ALA A 133 -18.25 11.87 12.03
CA ALA A 133 -16.96 11.69 11.38
C ALA A 133 -16.81 10.34 10.69
N THR A 134 -17.37 9.28 11.28
CA THR A 134 -17.38 7.94 10.69
C THR A 134 -18.42 7.76 9.57
N GLY A 135 -19.34 8.72 9.42
CA GLY A 135 -20.45 8.63 8.47
C GLY A 135 -21.60 7.75 8.94
N LEU A 136 -21.72 7.48 10.25
CA LEU A 136 -22.87 6.78 10.83
C LEU A 136 -24.15 7.61 10.67
N LEU A 137 -24.08 8.90 11.03
CA LEU A 137 -25.15 9.85 10.76
C LEU A 137 -24.58 11.27 10.68
N PRO A 138 -24.94 12.10 9.67
CA PRO A 138 -24.37 13.43 9.55
C PRO A 138 -24.70 14.34 10.76
N LEU A 139 -23.78 15.25 11.10
CA LEU A 139 -23.92 16.14 12.26
C LEU A 139 -25.21 16.96 12.21
N ALA A 140 -25.58 17.50 11.05
CA ALA A 140 -26.81 18.27 10.87
C ALA A 140 -28.07 17.43 11.16
N GLN A 141 -28.05 16.14 10.79
CA GLN A 141 -29.15 15.21 11.05
C GLN A 141 -29.21 14.79 12.52
N LEU A 142 -28.07 14.58 13.18
CA LEU A 142 -28.02 14.32 14.63
C LEU A 142 -28.64 15.47 15.42
N VAL A 143 -28.25 16.71 15.09
CA VAL A 143 -28.84 17.93 15.67
C VAL A 143 -30.34 18.00 15.40
N HIS A 144 -30.76 17.78 14.16
CA HIS A 144 -32.17 17.79 13.78
C HIS A 144 -32.98 16.74 14.57
N ASN A 145 -32.45 15.53 14.75
CA ASN A 145 -33.10 14.46 15.50
C ASN A 145 -33.30 14.81 17.00
N LEU A 146 -32.33 15.49 17.61
CA LEU A 146 -32.47 15.99 18.99
C LEU A 146 -33.61 17.01 19.08
N TYR A 147 -33.70 17.95 18.14
CA TYR A 147 -34.78 18.92 18.09
C TYR A 147 -36.15 18.31 17.81
N SER A 148 -36.25 17.42 16.82
CA SER A 148 -37.52 16.80 16.43
C SER A 148 -38.10 15.94 17.55
N ARG A 149 -37.23 15.28 18.34
CA ARG A 149 -37.61 14.51 19.53
C ARG A 149 -37.71 15.36 20.81
N ARG A 150 -37.44 16.66 20.75
CA ARG A 150 -37.44 17.60 21.89
C ARG A 150 -36.51 17.16 23.03
N LEU A 151 -35.34 16.63 22.68
CA LEU A 151 -34.32 16.19 23.61
C LEU A 151 -33.19 17.21 23.64
N SER A 152 -32.83 17.72 24.83
CA SER A 152 -31.67 18.60 24.96
C SER A 152 -30.35 17.85 24.81
N HIS A 153 -30.33 16.55 25.09
CA HIS A 153 -29.24 15.64 24.86
C HIS A 153 -29.79 14.21 24.90
N ALA A 154 -29.17 13.27 24.20
CA ALA A 154 -29.45 11.85 24.31
C ALA A 154 -28.18 11.05 23.99
N PRO A 155 -27.86 9.97 24.71
CA PRO A 155 -26.82 9.04 24.30
C PRO A 155 -27.09 8.52 22.90
N LEU A 156 -26.03 8.28 22.12
CA LEU A 156 -26.13 7.91 20.70
C LEU A 156 -27.04 6.69 20.47
N ALA A 157 -26.92 5.67 21.33
CA ALA A 157 -27.76 4.47 21.27
C ALA A 157 -29.26 4.79 21.37
N GLN A 158 -29.65 5.71 22.27
CA GLN A 158 -31.04 6.11 22.45
C GLN A 158 -31.53 7.01 21.31
N LEU A 159 -30.66 7.88 20.80
CA LEU A 159 -30.98 8.78 19.70
C LEU A 159 -31.23 8.02 18.39
N LEU A 160 -30.46 6.96 18.15
CA LEU A 160 -30.54 6.15 16.94
C LEU A 160 -31.50 4.95 17.04
N ALA A 161 -31.93 4.59 18.25
CA ALA A 161 -32.84 3.48 18.46
C ALA A 161 -34.14 3.64 17.65
N SER A 162 -34.58 2.54 17.04
CA SER A 162 -35.84 2.46 16.31
C SER A 162 -37.05 2.39 17.24
N GLU A 163 -38.03 3.28 17.03
CA GLU A 163 -39.33 3.22 17.73
C GLU A 163 -40.22 2.08 17.20
N THR A 164 -39.95 1.54 16.00
CA THR A 164 -40.76 0.51 15.31
C THR A 164 -40.32 -0.93 15.60
N ALA A 165 -39.31 -1.15 16.45
CA ALA A 165 -38.72 -2.46 16.75
C ALA A 165 -39.63 -3.48 17.48
N ALA A 166 -40.96 -3.35 17.44
CA ALA A 166 -41.86 -4.20 18.21
C ALA A 166 -42.20 -5.57 17.57
N GLN A 167 -41.72 -5.88 16.35
CA GLN A 167 -42.11 -7.13 15.68
C GLN A 167 -41.36 -8.33 16.25
N ALA A 168 -42.09 -9.27 16.87
CA ALA A 168 -41.53 -10.48 17.46
C ALA A 168 -41.19 -11.51 16.37
N TRP A 169 -39.93 -11.94 16.34
CA TRP A 169 -39.47 -13.01 15.46
C TRP A 169 -39.65 -14.37 16.13
N HIS A 170 -40.33 -15.28 15.45
CA HIS A 170 -40.58 -16.64 15.94
C HIS A 170 -40.01 -17.67 14.96
N LEU A 171 -39.03 -18.44 15.43
CA LEU A 171 -38.53 -19.62 14.75
C LEU A 171 -38.94 -20.86 15.54
N SER A 172 -39.36 -21.92 14.86
CA SER A 172 -39.88 -23.13 15.51
C SER A 172 -39.05 -24.35 15.13
N PRO A 173 -38.72 -25.23 16.09
CA PRO A 173 -38.16 -26.54 15.76
C PRO A 173 -39.12 -27.33 14.85
N PRO A 174 -38.61 -28.12 13.87
CA PRO A 174 -39.46 -28.90 12.96
C PRO A 174 -40.48 -29.78 13.68
N ALA A 175 -40.10 -30.37 14.81
CA ALA A 175 -40.97 -31.22 15.63
C ALA A 175 -42.19 -30.49 16.24
N ARG A 176 -42.19 -29.15 16.28
CA ARG A 176 -43.32 -28.33 16.75
C ARG A 176 -44.25 -27.88 15.63
N LEU A 177 -43.94 -28.20 14.37
CA LEU A 177 -44.76 -27.85 13.21
C LEU A 177 -45.66 -29.03 12.83
N ILE A 178 -46.91 -28.72 12.47
CA ILE A 178 -47.89 -29.73 12.04
C ILE A 178 -47.45 -30.40 10.73
N SER A 179 -46.88 -29.60 9.81
CA SER A 179 -46.33 -30.05 8.53
C SER A 179 -45.05 -29.27 8.24
N PRO A 180 -43.88 -29.69 8.76
CA PRO A 180 -42.62 -29.03 8.47
C PRO A 180 -42.29 -29.15 6.97
N PRO A 181 -41.79 -28.09 6.32
CA PRO A 181 -41.33 -28.18 4.94
C PRO A 181 -40.15 -29.16 4.84
N ALA A 182 -40.21 -30.06 3.85
CA ALA A 182 -39.13 -31.00 3.59
C ALA A 182 -37.96 -30.26 2.92
N VAL A 183 -36.80 -30.28 3.56
CA VAL A 183 -35.55 -29.78 2.96
C VAL A 183 -34.80 -30.98 2.42
N GLU A 184 -34.82 -31.14 1.10
CA GLU A 184 -34.04 -32.16 0.41
C GLU A 184 -32.54 -31.84 0.60
N THR A 185 -31.81 -32.76 1.22
CA THR A 185 -30.38 -32.60 1.54
C THR A 185 -29.59 -33.79 1.01
N ARG A 186 -28.41 -33.50 0.46
CA ARG A 186 -27.41 -34.48 0.03
C ARG A 186 -26.12 -34.16 0.75
N THR A 187 -25.54 -35.13 1.46
CA THR A 187 -24.26 -34.98 2.16
C THR A 187 -23.23 -35.99 1.68
N TRP A 188 -21.95 -35.67 1.86
CA TRP A 188 -20.82 -36.53 1.52
C TRP A 188 -20.27 -37.25 2.76
N ALA A 189 -19.41 -38.26 2.56
CA ALA A 189 -19.02 -39.20 3.59
C ALA A 189 -18.49 -38.51 4.88
N GLY A 190 -19.17 -38.78 6.00
CA GLY A 190 -18.82 -38.23 7.33
C GLY A 190 -19.56 -36.95 7.70
N VAL A 191 -20.24 -36.28 6.77
CA VAL A 191 -20.97 -35.03 7.02
C VAL A 191 -22.44 -35.30 7.34
N VAL A 192 -22.93 -34.66 8.40
CA VAL A 192 -24.36 -34.67 8.79
C VAL A 192 -24.90 -33.25 8.75
N ALA A 193 -26.03 -33.06 8.08
CA ALA A 193 -26.77 -31.81 8.01
C ALA A 193 -28.15 -31.96 8.66
N GLU A 194 -28.50 -31.10 9.61
CA GLU A 194 -29.76 -31.18 10.37
C GLU A 194 -30.46 -29.81 10.43
N VAL A 195 -31.77 -29.78 10.13
CA VAL A 195 -32.60 -28.57 10.27
C VAL A 195 -32.98 -28.36 11.74
N LEU A 196 -32.55 -27.25 12.33
CA LEU A 196 -32.79 -26.93 13.73
C LEU A 196 -34.04 -26.08 13.95
N LEU A 197 -34.21 -25.02 13.15
CA LEU A 197 -35.29 -24.06 13.30
C LEU A 197 -35.85 -23.62 11.95
N ILE A 198 -37.15 -23.36 11.91
CA ILE A 198 -37.88 -22.88 10.72
C ILE A 198 -38.69 -21.65 11.13
N GLY A 199 -38.45 -20.53 10.44
CA GLY A 199 -39.15 -19.27 10.64
C GLY A 199 -40.53 -19.23 9.99
N GLN A 200 -41.35 -18.29 10.46
CA GLN A 200 -42.50 -17.80 9.69
C GLN A 200 -42.01 -16.87 8.56
N PRO A 201 -42.80 -16.66 7.49
CA PRO A 201 -42.47 -15.68 6.46
C PRO A 201 -42.31 -14.28 7.06
N GLN A 202 -41.21 -13.58 6.72
CA GLN A 202 -40.89 -12.23 7.20
C GLN A 202 -40.60 -11.31 6.01
N GLN A 203 -41.00 -10.04 6.09
CA GLN A 203 -40.70 -9.07 5.02
C GLN A 203 -39.22 -8.64 5.05
N THR A 204 -38.66 -8.50 6.24
CA THR A 204 -37.26 -8.11 6.43
C THR A 204 -36.33 -9.30 6.20
N ARG A 205 -35.27 -9.08 5.43
CA ARG A 205 -34.26 -10.11 5.14
C ARG A 205 -33.06 -9.96 6.07
N PRO A 206 -32.68 -11.01 6.82
CA PRO A 206 -31.42 -11.00 7.56
C PRO A 206 -30.21 -10.96 6.62
N THR A 207 -29.10 -10.43 7.10
CA THR A 207 -27.86 -10.29 6.31
C THR A 207 -26.63 -10.85 6.99
N GLY A 208 -26.76 -11.38 8.21
CA GLY A 208 -25.64 -11.93 8.96
C GLY A 208 -26.04 -12.78 10.14
N LEU A 209 -25.10 -13.60 10.59
CA LEU A 209 -25.27 -14.53 11.70
C LEU A 209 -23.95 -14.64 12.48
N ALA A 210 -24.01 -14.62 13.81
CA ALA A 210 -22.87 -14.85 14.67
C ALA A 210 -23.23 -15.70 15.89
N TRP A 211 -22.26 -16.42 16.41
CA TRP A 211 -22.39 -17.11 17.69
C TRP A 211 -22.31 -16.10 18.85
N LEU A 212 -23.26 -16.16 19.80
CA LEU A 212 -23.26 -15.29 20.97
C LEU A 212 -22.78 -16.03 22.23
N SER A 213 -23.43 -17.13 22.57
CA SER A 213 -23.16 -17.92 23.78
C SER A 213 -23.85 -19.28 23.68
N ASP A 214 -23.73 -20.12 24.70
CA ASP A 214 -24.35 -21.45 24.74
C ASP A 214 -25.84 -21.42 24.32
N ASN A 215 -26.12 -22.04 23.17
CA ASN A 215 -27.44 -22.12 22.52
C ASN A 215 -28.05 -20.79 22.08
N LYS A 216 -27.26 -19.74 21.87
CA LYS A 216 -27.74 -18.43 21.38
C LYS A 216 -26.93 -17.92 20.19
N LEU A 217 -27.65 -17.42 19.19
CA LEU A 217 -27.09 -16.77 18.01
C LEU A 217 -27.52 -15.31 17.93
N LEU A 218 -26.66 -14.44 17.40
CA LEU A 218 -27.07 -13.13 16.90
C LEU A 218 -27.38 -13.21 15.42
N MET A 219 -28.46 -12.57 15.01
CA MET A 219 -28.87 -12.41 13.62
C MET A 219 -29.01 -10.93 13.30
N THR A 220 -28.37 -10.48 12.22
CA THR A 220 -28.45 -9.09 11.77
C THR A 220 -29.62 -8.90 10.83
N CYS A 221 -30.47 -7.94 11.13
CA CYS A 221 -31.60 -7.48 10.34
C CYS A 221 -31.47 -5.98 10.06
N GLN A 222 -32.27 -5.47 9.12
CA GLN A 222 -32.27 -4.04 8.77
C GLN A 222 -32.55 -3.12 9.98
N ASP A 223 -33.32 -3.59 10.96
CA ASP A 223 -33.68 -2.83 12.17
C ASP A 223 -32.72 -3.07 13.36
N GLY A 224 -31.68 -3.91 13.20
CA GLY A 224 -30.67 -4.15 14.23
C GLY A 224 -30.28 -5.63 14.43
N LEU A 225 -29.82 -5.97 15.64
CA LEU A 225 -29.37 -7.31 16.02
C LEU A 225 -30.41 -8.05 16.88
N LEU A 226 -30.80 -9.25 16.46
CA LEU A 226 -31.70 -10.15 17.18
C LEU A 226 -30.92 -11.29 17.84
N ASN A 227 -31.23 -11.58 19.10
CA ASN A 227 -30.74 -12.75 19.82
C ASN A 227 -31.73 -13.90 19.73
N ILE A 228 -31.32 -15.00 19.11
CA ILE A 228 -32.11 -16.22 18.86
C ILE A 228 -31.70 -17.31 19.85
N ASP A 229 -32.65 -17.79 20.64
CA ASP A 229 -32.50 -18.99 21.48
C ASP A 229 -32.73 -20.26 20.64
N LEU A 230 -31.70 -21.10 20.48
CA LEU A 230 -31.76 -22.30 19.65
C LEU A 230 -32.70 -23.39 20.21
N THR A 231 -32.98 -23.39 21.50
CA THR A 231 -33.83 -24.39 22.17
C THR A 231 -35.30 -23.98 22.13
N ARG A 232 -35.56 -22.70 22.39
CA ARG A 232 -36.91 -22.14 22.46
C ARG A 232 -37.40 -21.66 21.10
N GLY A 233 -36.49 -21.18 20.25
CA GLY A 233 -36.76 -20.56 18.96
C GLY A 233 -37.26 -19.11 19.06
N HIS A 234 -37.17 -18.50 20.25
CA HIS A 234 -37.59 -17.12 20.49
C HIS A 234 -36.48 -16.17 20.08
N ALA A 235 -36.83 -15.05 19.43
CA ALA A 235 -35.92 -13.95 19.17
C ALA A 235 -36.33 -12.66 19.90
N HIS A 236 -35.35 -11.92 20.42
CA HIS A 236 -35.53 -10.61 21.03
C HIS A 236 -34.42 -9.65 20.58
N TRP A 237 -34.69 -8.34 20.59
CA TRP A 237 -33.68 -7.35 20.23
C TRP A 237 -32.53 -7.36 21.23
N HIS A 238 -31.33 -7.49 20.68
CA HIS A 238 -30.07 -7.27 21.39
C HIS A 238 -29.63 -5.81 21.22
N LEU A 239 -29.76 -5.28 20.00
CA LEU A 239 -29.47 -3.89 19.65
C LEU A 239 -30.45 -3.41 18.56
N PRO A 240 -31.44 -2.54 18.87
CA PRO A 240 -32.40 -2.04 17.89
C PRO A 240 -31.85 -0.82 17.13
N LEU A 241 -30.83 -1.04 16.31
CA LEU A 241 -30.14 0.00 15.53
C LEU A 241 -30.41 -0.19 14.02
N PRO A 242 -31.21 0.69 13.39
CA PRO A 242 -31.46 0.63 11.95
C PRO A 242 -30.20 0.79 11.11
N GLY A 243 -30.19 0.15 9.95
CA GLY A 243 -29.06 0.23 9.01
C GLY A 243 -27.93 -0.75 9.31
N CYS A 244 -28.10 -1.65 10.28
CA CYS A 244 -27.18 -2.75 10.53
C CYS A 244 -27.19 -3.77 9.37
N TYR A 245 -26.03 -4.28 8.99
CA TYR A 245 -25.92 -5.35 8.00
C TYR A 245 -24.66 -6.22 8.22
N GLY A 246 -24.64 -7.38 7.57
CA GLY A 246 -23.52 -8.31 7.63
C GLY A 246 -23.43 -9.08 8.95
N ALA A 247 -22.48 -10.01 9.04
CA ALA A 247 -22.26 -10.78 10.26
C ALA A 247 -21.64 -9.89 11.37
N PRO A 248 -22.21 -9.88 12.59
CA PRO A 248 -21.60 -9.15 13.70
C PRO A 248 -20.40 -9.93 14.24
N LEU A 249 -19.45 -9.23 14.85
CA LEU A 249 -18.33 -9.84 15.56
C LEU A 249 -18.60 -9.76 17.06
N VAL A 250 -18.67 -10.91 17.71
CA VAL A 250 -18.88 -11.04 19.16
C VAL A 250 -17.54 -11.36 19.81
N CYS A 251 -17.09 -10.48 20.71
CA CYS A 251 -15.89 -10.66 21.51
C CYS A 251 -16.18 -11.47 22.79
N ASP A 252 -15.15 -12.09 23.37
CA ASP A 252 -15.29 -12.94 24.56
C ASP A 252 -15.78 -12.18 25.81
N ASP A 253 -15.55 -10.87 25.86
CA ASP A 253 -16.00 -9.96 26.91
C ASP A 253 -17.46 -9.49 26.74
N GLY A 254 -18.13 -9.95 25.67
CA GLY A 254 -19.51 -9.58 25.34
C GLY A 254 -19.65 -8.31 24.51
N VAL A 255 -18.55 -7.68 24.11
CA VAL A 255 -18.58 -6.56 23.15
C VAL A 255 -19.02 -7.07 21.77
N VAL A 256 -19.91 -6.31 21.12
CA VAL A 256 -20.43 -6.66 19.79
C VAL A 256 -20.08 -5.56 18.80
N TRP A 257 -19.44 -5.93 17.70
CA TRP A 257 -19.17 -5.05 16.58
C TRP A 257 -20.10 -5.36 15.41
N VAL A 258 -20.57 -4.33 14.73
CA VAL A 258 -21.46 -4.50 13.56
C VAL A 258 -21.30 -3.34 12.58
N MET A 259 -21.45 -3.63 11.28
CA MET A 259 -21.51 -2.58 10.26
C MET A 259 -22.87 -1.88 10.32
N CYS A 260 -22.87 -0.55 10.31
CA CYS A 260 -24.08 0.27 10.28
C CYS A 260 -23.89 1.42 9.28
N GLY A 261 -24.56 1.33 8.13
CA GLY A 261 -24.28 2.23 6.99
C GLY A 261 -22.81 2.19 6.57
N SER A 262 -22.15 3.36 6.53
CA SER A 262 -20.73 3.48 6.18
C SER A 262 -19.77 3.36 7.36
N ALA A 263 -20.30 3.10 8.57
CA ALA A 263 -19.56 3.06 9.81
C ALA A 263 -19.49 1.65 10.41
N LEU A 264 -18.44 1.41 11.19
CA LEU A 264 -18.32 0.28 12.09
C LEU A 264 -18.61 0.77 13.50
N VAL A 265 -19.62 0.18 14.14
CA VAL A 265 -20.03 0.52 15.50
C VAL A 265 -19.67 -0.57 16.49
N ARG A 266 -19.33 -0.15 17.71
CA ARG A 266 -19.07 -0.99 18.86
C ARG A 266 -20.21 -0.83 19.85
N TRP A 267 -20.81 -1.95 20.24
CA TRP A 267 -21.84 -2.04 21.26
C TRP A 267 -21.28 -2.73 22.50
N ASN A 268 -21.34 -2.03 23.64
CA ASN A 268 -20.82 -2.54 24.90
C ASN A 268 -21.77 -2.14 26.05
N HIS A 269 -22.48 -3.10 26.64
CA HIS A 269 -23.27 -2.90 27.85
C HIS A 269 -24.23 -1.69 27.87
N GLY A 270 -24.83 -1.31 26.74
CA GLY A 270 -25.75 -0.16 26.67
C GLY A 270 -25.16 1.07 25.97
N GLU A 271 -23.85 1.09 25.75
CA GLU A 271 -23.11 2.17 25.11
C GLU A 271 -22.80 1.82 23.64
N LEU A 272 -22.96 2.81 22.77
CA LEU A 272 -22.74 2.70 21.33
C LEU A 272 -21.66 3.71 20.91
N ASP A 273 -20.55 3.20 20.40
CA ASP A 273 -19.45 4.01 19.85
C ASP A 273 -19.33 3.79 18.34
N ALA A 274 -19.02 4.86 17.60
CA ALA A 274 -18.68 4.77 16.18
C ALA A 274 -17.16 4.86 16.01
N VAL A 275 -16.51 3.74 15.70
CA VAL A 275 -15.06 3.59 15.84
C VAL A 275 -14.31 3.71 14.51
N ALA A 276 -14.90 3.25 13.41
CA ALA A 276 -14.29 3.35 12.09
C ALA A 276 -15.35 3.70 11.04
N GLY A 277 -14.93 4.28 9.92
CA GLY A 277 -15.87 4.77 8.92
C GLY A 277 -15.28 5.11 7.57
N GLY A 278 -16.13 5.67 6.70
CA GLY A 278 -15.78 5.93 5.30
C GLY A 278 -15.73 4.66 4.44
N PHE A 279 -16.49 3.63 4.84
CA PHE A 279 -16.63 2.39 4.10
C PHE A 279 -17.70 2.51 3.00
N GLU A 280 -17.45 1.80 1.90
CA GLU A 280 -18.37 1.70 0.77
C GLU A 280 -19.52 0.74 1.08
N ASP A 281 -20.64 0.89 0.36
CA ASP A 281 -21.78 -0.01 0.47
C ASP A 281 -21.34 -1.47 0.22
N GLY A 282 -21.78 -2.37 1.10
CA GLY A 282 -21.43 -3.79 1.02
C GLY A 282 -20.11 -4.19 1.68
N ALA A 283 -19.49 -3.31 2.46
CA ALA A 283 -18.34 -3.67 3.29
C ALA A 283 -18.65 -4.82 4.28
N VAL A 284 -17.65 -5.66 4.54
CA VAL A 284 -17.81 -6.89 5.32
C VAL A 284 -16.93 -6.82 6.57
N LEU A 285 -17.55 -6.98 7.73
CA LEU A 285 -16.86 -7.12 9.02
C LEU A 285 -16.30 -8.54 9.17
N LEU A 286 -15.04 -8.62 9.58
CA LEU A 286 -14.27 -9.84 9.71
C LEU A 286 -13.59 -9.91 11.09
N PRO A 287 -13.58 -11.09 11.74
CA PRO A 287 -12.73 -11.33 12.91
C PRO A 287 -11.26 -11.36 12.50
N GLY A 288 -10.43 -10.53 13.12
CA GLY A 288 -8.99 -10.56 12.99
C GLY A 288 -8.33 -11.78 13.63
N PRO A 289 -7.03 -11.99 13.38
CA PRO A 289 -6.28 -13.14 13.91
C PRO A 289 -6.21 -13.21 15.44
N ASP A 290 -6.28 -12.07 16.12
CA ASP A 290 -6.29 -11.98 17.59
C ASP A 290 -7.70 -11.57 18.10
N GLY A 291 -8.74 -11.67 17.25
CA GLY A 291 -10.15 -11.36 17.59
C GLY A 291 -10.56 -9.90 17.41
N GLU A 292 -9.66 -9.05 16.90
CA GLU A 292 -9.90 -7.63 16.68
C GLU A 292 -10.74 -7.36 15.42
N PRO A 293 -11.50 -6.25 15.34
CA PRO A 293 -12.37 -5.98 14.19
C PRO A 293 -11.60 -5.50 12.96
N TRP A 294 -11.85 -6.17 11.82
CA TRP A 294 -11.38 -5.77 10.50
C TRP A 294 -12.54 -5.60 9.53
N VAL A 295 -12.40 -4.68 8.58
CA VAL A 295 -13.42 -4.39 7.57
C VAL A 295 -12.83 -4.56 6.17
N LEU A 296 -13.41 -5.44 5.37
CA LEU A 296 -13.15 -5.56 3.94
C LEU A 296 -14.10 -4.62 3.18
N SER A 297 -13.57 -3.68 2.41
CA SER A 297 -14.37 -2.67 1.69
C SER A 297 -13.75 -2.32 0.34
N GLY A 298 -14.54 -1.78 -0.60
CA GLY A 298 -14.08 -1.38 -1.93
C GLY A 298 -15.00 -1.89 -3.06
N SER A 299 -14.90 -1.31 -4.26
CA SER A 299 -15.72 -1.67 -5.43
C SER A 299 -15.56 -3.12 -5.94
N GLY A 300 -14.54 -3.85 -5.47
CA GLY A 300 -14.43 -5.30 -5.69
C GLY A 300 -15.34 -6.14 -4.78
N VAL A 301 -15.87 -5.58 -3.68
CA VAL A 301 -16.70 -6.28 -2.69
C VAL A 301 -18.14 -6.46 -3.17
N THR A 302 -18.63 -5.58 -4.04
CA THR A 302 -19.92 -5.74 -4.70
C THR A 302 -19.89 -5.08 -6.09
N PHE A 303 -20.23 -5.85 -7.14
CA PHE A 303 -20.33 -5.43 -8.56
C PHE A 303 -19.04 -5.38 -9.41
N GLY A 304 -18.53 -6.57 -9.78
CA GLY A 304 -18.47 -7.00 -11.20
C GLY A 304 -17.56 -6.29 -12.23
N SER A 305 -16.89 -5.18 -11.93
CA SER A 305 -15.90 -4.58 -12.84
C SER A 305 -14.60 -4.30 -12.08
N GLY A 306 -13.60 -5.15 -12.31
CA GLY A 306 -12.32 -5.20 -11.59
C GLY A 306 -11.34 -4.07 -11.94
N ASP A 307 -11.70 -2.84 -11.60
CA ASP A 307 -10.80 -1.67 -11.57
C ASP A 307 -10.79 -1.01 -10.16
N GLY A 308 -11.01 -1.81 -9.09
CA GLY A 308 -11.45 -1.32 -7.78
C GLY A 308 -10.44 -1.23 -6.64
N THR A 309 -10.70 -0.30 -5.70
CA THR A 309 -9.91 0.02 -4.49
C THR A 309 -10.20 -0.92 -3.29
N LEU A 310 -10.22 -2.24 -3.54
CA LEU A 310 -10.42 -3.24 -2.48
C LEU A 310 -9.41 -3.01 -1.35
N ALA A 311 -9.83 -3.09 -0.10
CA ALA A 311 -8.96 -2.88 1.04
C ALA A 311 -9.45 -3.61 2.29
N LEU A 312 -8.49 -4.06 3.09
CA LEU A 312 -8.71 -4.51 4.45
C LEU A 312 -8.40 -3.35 5.40
N THR A 313 -9.28 -3.05 6.34
CA THR A 313 -9.10 -1.95 7.29
C THR A 313 -9.20 -2.48 8.71
N ARG A 314 -8.15 -2.33 9.51
CA ARG A 314 -8.20 -2.62 10.95
C ARG A 314 -8.80 -1.43 11.67
N ALA A 315 -9.85 -1.60 12.48
CA ALA A 315 -10.64 -0.49 13.02
C ALA A 315 -9.94 0.37 14.10
N GLY A 316 -8.89 -0.14 14.76
CA GLY A 316 -8.27 0.55 15.91
C GLY A 316 -9.16 0.52 17.16
N GLU A 317 -8.74 1.17 18.25
CA GLU A 317 -9.54 1.26 19.48
C GLU A 317 -10.42 2.52 19.52
N ARG A 318 -9.98 3.59 18.83
CA ARG A 318 -10.64 4.90 18.77
C ARG A 318 -10.85 5.38 17.34
N THR A 319 -11.81 6.29 17.18
CA THR A 319 -12.12 6.94 15.90
C THR A 319 -10.90 7.63 15.30
N GLY A 320 -10.56 7.26 14.06
CA GLY A 320 -9.40 7.78 13.34
C GLY A 320 -8.10 6.98 13.54
N GLU A 321 -8.09 5.91 14.33
CA GLU A 321 -6.94 4.98 14.44
C GLU A 321 -6.93 3.88 13.38
N GLN A 322 -7.94 3.86 12.51
CA GLN A 322 -8.10 2.81 11.52
C GLN A 322 -6.92 2.74 10.54
N MET A 323 -6.42 1.54 10.28
CA MET A 323 -5.29 1.28 9.38
C MET A 323 -5.77 0.53 8.16
N ARG A 324 -5.64 1.13 6.97
CA ARG A 324 -6.13 0.59 5.70
C ARG A 324 -5.00 -0.05 4.88
N TYR A 325 -5.26 -1.23 4.36
CA TYR A 325 -4.36 -2.04 3.54
C TYR A 325 -5.02 -2.29 2.19
N PRO A 326 -4.62 -1.58 1.12
CA PRO A 326 -5.19 -1.76 -0.21
C PRO A 326 -4.79 -3.12 -0.77
N ILE A 327 -5.75 -3.83 -1.35
CA ILE A 327 -5.60 -5.17 -1.92
C ILE A 327 -5.84 -5.08 -3.42
N THR A 328 -4.92 -5.66 -4.21
CA THR A 328 -5.13 -5.82 -5.64
C THR A 328 -5.70 -7.21 -5.89
N PHE A 329 -6.92 -7.26 -6.43
CA PHE A 329 -7.56 -8.53 -6.78
C PHE A 329 -8.57 -8.39 -7.92
N GLU A 330 -8.34 -9.09 -9.02
CA GLU A 330 -9.12 -8.99 -10.27
C GLU A 330 -10.37 -9.88 -10.29
N ALA A 331 -11.07 -10.02 -9.17
CA ALA A 331 -12.35 -10.71 -9.12
C ALA A 331 -13.29 -10.10 -8.08
N ALA A 332 -14.58 -10.33 -8.26
CA ALA A 332 -15.58 -9.89 -7.30
C ALA A 332 -15.44 -10.70 -6.00
N VAL A 333 -14.79 -10.09 -5.01
CA VAL A 333 -14.68 -10.60 -3.65
C VAL A 333 -16.00 -10.38 -2.95
N ARG A 334 -16.44 -11.33 -2.13
CA ARG A 334 -17.66 -11.15 -1.32
C ARG A 334 -17.41 -11.37 0.15
N SER A 335 -16.32 -12.01 0.51
CA SER A 335 -15.96 -12.29 1.88
C SER A 335 -14.47 -12.60 1.98
N ALA A 336 -13.96 -12.65 3.20
CA ALA A 336 -12.62 -13.12 3.47
C ALA A 336 -12.57 -13.77 4.86
N VAL A 337 -11.52 -14.55 5.13
CA VAL A 337 -11.30 -15.10 6.48
C VAL A 337 -9.81 -15.15 6.79
N TRP A 338 -9.43 -14.75 8.00
CA TRP A 338 -8.05 -14.86 8.45
C TRP A 338 -7.65 -16.31 8.68
N LEU A 339 -6.45 -16.66 8.26
CA LEU A 339 -5.85 -17.98 8.44
C LEU A 339 -4.85 -17.96 9.60
N ASP A 340 -4.07 -16.89 9.67
CA ASP A 340 -3.14 -16.59 10.75
C ASP A 340 -2.86 -15.08 10.81
N ARG A 341 -1.90 -14.64 11.62
CA ARG A 341 -1.57 -13.21 11.81
C ARG A 341 -1.18 -12.43 10.55
N ARG A 342 -0.82 -13.13 9.47
CA ARG A 342 -0.30 -12.50 8.25
C ARG A 342 -1.04 -12.96 7.01
N ARG A 343 -1.69 -14.12 7.03
CA ARG A 343 -2.40 -14.69 5.89
C ARG A 343 -3.92 -14.64 6.06
N PHE A 344 -4.62 -14.32 4.98
CA PHE A 344 -6.08 -14.43 4.89
C PHE A 344 -6.51 -14.98 3.54
N PHE A 345 -7.64 -15.67 3.52
CA PHE A 345 -8.28 -16.20 2.33
C PHE A 345 -9.32 -15.20 1.82
N LEU A 346 -9.22 -14.81 0.55
CA LEU A 346 -10.22 -14.02 -0.16
C LEU A 346 -11.18 -14.92 -0.90
N ALA A 347 -12.47 -14.85 -0.56
CA ALA A 347 -13.52 -15.59 -1.21
C ALA A 347 -14.12 -14.78 -2.36
N ALA A 348 -13.97 -15.28 -3.58
CA ALA A 348 -14.45 -14.61 -4.77
C ALA A 348 -15.07 -15.56 -5.79
N SER A 349 -15.87 -14.99 -6.69
CA SER A 349 -16.61 -15.77 -7.67
C SER A 349 -15.66 -16.45 -8.67
N GLY A 350 -15.79 -17.77 -8.81
CA GLY A 350 -14.96 -18.61 -9.67
C GLY A 350 -13.59 -18.94 -9.06
N HIS A 351 -12.89 -17.94 -8.51
CA HIS A 351 -11.52 -18.08 -8.06
C HIS A 351 -11.25 -17.27 -6.80
N SER A 352 -10.76 -17.95 -5.77
CA SER A 352 -10.36 -17.36 -4.49
C SER A 352 -8.83 -17.36 -4.37
N ALA A 353 -8.27 -16.67 -3.38
CA ALA A 353 -6.81 -16.62 -3.20
C ALA A 353 -6.41 -16.48 -1.74
N VAL A 354 -5.17 -16.84 -1.42
CA VAL A 354 -4.58 -16.57 -0.10
C VAL A 354 -3.62 -15.39 -0.21
N ILE A 355 -3.90 -14.32 0.53
CA ILE A 355 -3.05 -13.14 0.62
C ILE A 355 -2.18 -13.23 1.86
N ASN A 356 -0.93 -12.79 1.77
CA ASN A 356 -0.02 -12.67 2.90
C ASN A 356 0.44 -11.22 3.09
N LEU A 357 -0.14 -10.49 4.04
CA LEU A 357 0.15 -9.08 4.31
C LEU A 357 1.62 -8.77 4.61
N ALA A 358 2.41 -9.75 5.05
CA ALA A 358 3.84 -9.54 5.29
C ALA A 358 4.70 -9.66 4.01
N ARG A 359 4.12 -10.14 2.91
CA ARG A 359 4.79 -10.33 1.62
C ARG A 359 4.21 -9.44 0.54
N THR A 360 2.87 -9.31 0.52
CA THR A 360 2.14 -8.54 -0.49
C THR A 360 0.69 -8.35 -0.06
N THR A 361 0.06 -7.28 -0.54
CA THR A 361 -1.40 -7.12 -0.50
C THR A 361 -2.06 -7.48 -1.84
N ASP A 362 -1.28 -7.89 -2.83
CA ASP A 362 -1.74 -8.51 -4.07
C ASP A 362 -2.12 -9.97 -3.79
N ALA A 363 -3.23 -10.46 -4.34
CA ALA A 363 -3.57 -11.87 -4.23
C ALA A 363 -2.85 -12.79 -5.22
N GLY A 364 -1.83 -12.26 -5.90
CA GLY A 364 -0.95 -13.04 -6.75
C GLY A 364 -1.52 -13.21 -8.16
N GLN A 365 -0.72 -13.83 -9.04
CA GLN A 365 -1.12 -14.10 -10.42
C GLN A 365 -2.24 -15.15 -10.47
N ARG A 366 -3.00 -15.21 -11.57
CA ARG A 366 -4.18 -16.10 -11.70
C ARG A 366 -3.84 -17.59 -11.50
N GLU A 367 -2.60 -17.99 -11.74
CA GLU A 367 -2.10 -19.34 -11.50
C GLU A 367 -2.07 -19.70 -10.00
N GLU A 368 -2.06 -18.70 -9.12
CA GLU A 368 -2.12 -18.89 -7.67
C GLU A 368 -3.55 -19.00 -7.12
N TRP A 369 -4.54 -18.78 -7.99
CA TRP A 369 -5.94 -18.81 -7.61
C TRP A 369 -6.43 -20.23 -7.32
N ILE A 370 -7.32 -20.31 -6.34
CA ILE A 370 -7.95 -21.54 -5.88
C ILE A 370 -9.36 -21.59 -6.48
N PRO A 371 -9.66 -22.58 -7.35
CA PRO A 371 -10.98 -22.74 -7.92
C PRO A 371 -12.04 -22.85 -6.81
N THR A 372 -13.04 -21.99 -6.89
CA THR A 372 -14.14 -21.97 -5.94
C THR A 372 -15.42 -22.33 -6.68
N PRO A 373 -15.95 -23.56 -6.47
CA PRO A 373 -17.04 -24.11 -7.26
C PRO A 373 -18.40 -23.47 -6.95
N VAL A 374 -18.47 -22.62 -5.93
CA VAL A 374 -19.69 -21.90 -5.55
C VAL A 374 -19.80 -20.55 -6.24
N HIS A 375 -21.03 -20.19 -6.60
CA HIS A 375 -21.31 -18.92 -7.23
C HIS A 375 -21.37 -17.81 -6.17
N PHE A 376 -20.47 -16.82 -6.24
CA PHE A 376 -20.40 -15.69 -5.29
C PHE A 376 -20.33 -16.07 -3.79
N PRO A 377 -19.22 -16.62 -3.29
CA PRO A 377 -19.06 -17.03 -1.88
C PRO A 377 -19.05 -15.84 -0.91
N ALA A 378 -20.23 -15.45 -0.40
CA ALA A 378 -20.36 -14.36 0.58
C ALA A 378 -20.23 -14.81 2.05
N HIS A 379 -20.36 -16.12 2.30
CA HIS A 379 -20.35 -16.68 3.64
C HIS A 379 -19.26 -17.74 3.75
N VAL A 380 -18.14 -17.35 4.38
CA VAL A 380 -16.99 -18.22 4.62
C VAL A 380 -16.62 -18.28 6.10
N LEU A 381 -16.07 -19.41 6.54
CA LEU A 381 -15.51 -19.56 7.88
C LEU A 381 -14.31 -20.51 7.90
N LEU A 382 -13.48 -20.38 8.92
CA LEU A 382 -12.30 -21.22 9.12
C LEU A 382 -12.70 -22.60 9.68
N ALA A 383 -12.38 -23.66 8.96
CA ALA A 383 -12.70 -25.05 9.34
C ALA A 383 -11.48 -25.90 9.71
N GLY A 384 -10.32 -25.26 9.81
CA GLY A 384 -9.04 -25.82 10.24
C GLY A 384 -7.91 -24.85 9.91
N ALA A 385 -6.66 -25.17 10.27
CA ALA A 385 -5.52 -24.27 10.05
C ALA A 385 -5.29 -23.92 8.56
N GLU A 386 -5.58 -24.86 7.66
CA GLU A 386 -5.41 -24.68 6.19
C GLU A 386 -6.70 -25.08 5.45
N SER A 387 -7.86 -24.86 6.07
CA SER A 387 -9.15 -25.23 5.48
C SER A 387 -10.24 -24.19 5.72
N VAL A 388 -10.94 -23.83 4.65
CA VAL A 388 -12.03 -22.84 4.64
C VAL A 388 -13.32 -23.50 4.20
N LEU A 389 -14.41 -23.25 4.91
CA LEU A 389 -15.76 -23.57 4.45
C LEU A 389 -16.36 -22.38 3.71
N SER A 390 -17.03 -22.67 2.60
CA SER A 390 -17.84 -21.69 1.87
C SER A 390 -19.25 -22.23 1.65
N ALA A 391 -20.27 -21.42 1.93
CA ALA A 391 -21.66 -21.73 1.62
C ALA A 391 -22.23 -20.65 0.68
N SER A 392 -22.80 -21.07 -0.44
CA SER A 392 -23.51 -20.16 -1.35
C SER A 392 -24.56 -20.89 -2.18
N SER A 393 -25.39 -20.13 -2.89
CA SER A 393 -26.23 -20.68 -3.95
C SER A 393 -25.39 -21.26 -5.08
N ASP A 394 -25.88 -22.30 -5.74
CA ASP A 394 -25.30 -22.86 -6.98
C ASP A 394 -25.58 -22.01 -8.23
N GLY A 395 -26.26 -20.86 -8.06
CA GLY A 395 -26.68 -19.98 -9.15
C GLY A 395 -28.03 -20.33 -9.76
N SER A 396 -28.65 -21.44 -9.37
CA SER A 396 -30.02 -21.80 -9.76
C SER A 396 -31.09 -21.05 -8.95
N GLY A 397 -30.71 -20.47 -7.81
CA GLY A 397 -31.62 -19.84 -6.84
C GLY A 397 -32.48 -20.81 -6.03
N ASN A 398 -32.28 -22.13 -6.22
CA ASN A 398 -33.07 -23.18 -5.56
C ASN A 398 -32.23 -24.22 -4.82
N THR A 399 -30.91 -24.12 -4.91
CA THR A 399 -29.97 -24.99 -4.21
C THR A 399 -28.89 -24.16 -3.56
N VAL A 400 -28.56 -24.51 -2.32
CA VAL A 400 -27.38 -24.05 -1.60
C VAL A 400 -26.37 -25.19 -1.53
N ALA A 401 -25.12 -24.89 -1.88
CA ALA A 401 -24.00 -25.80 -1.81
C ALA A 401 -22.99 -25.33 -0.76
N VAL A 402 -22.47 -26.28 0.01
CA VAL A 402 -21.41 -26.08 1.00
C VAL A 402 -20.19 -26.86 0.54
N HIS A 403 -19.07 -26.14 0.42
CA HIS A 403 -17.78 -26.69 0.00
C HIS A 403 -16.72 -26.44 1.05
N ARG A 404 -15.72 -27.31 1.06
CA ARG A 404 -14.48 -27.15 1.81
C ARG A 404 -13.33 -26.94 0.84
N THR A 405 -12.62 -25.85 1.01
CA THR A 405 -11.39 -25.55 0.29
C THR A 405 -10.20 -25.93 1.16
N ASP A 406 -9.33 -26.79 0.65
CA ASP A 406 -8.04 -27.12 1.25
C ASP A 406 -6.96 -26.22 0.62
N LEU A 407 -6.34 -25.40 1.47
CA LEU A 407 -5.40 -24.38 1.02
C LEU A 407 -4.01 -24.95 0.71
N THR A 408 -3.71 -26.17 1.20
CA THR A 408 -2.42 -26.83 0.96
C THR A 408 -2.35 -27.43 -0.45
N VAL A 409 -3.44 -28.08 -0.87
CA VAL A 409 -3.55 -28.68 -2.21
C VAL A 409 -4.27 -27.77 -3.21
N ARG A 410 -4.83 -26.64 -2.74
CA ARG A 410 -5.54 -25.63 -3.54
C ARG A 410 -6.71 -26.22 -4.32
N ASP A 411 -7.50 -27.05 -3.65
CA ASP A 411 -8.66 -27.71 -4.22
C ASP A 411 -9.89 -27.54 -3.33
N SER A 412 -11.07 -27.63 -3.95
CA SER A 412 -12.36 -27.45 -3.27
C SER A 412 -13.25 -28.67 -3.47
N GLU A 413 -13.69 -29.29 -2.37
CA GLU A 413 -14.56 -30.47 -2.40
C GLU A 413 -15.96 -30.17 -1.84
N PRO A 414 -17.01 -30.82 -2.37
CA PRO A 414 -18.37 -30.65 -1.87
C PRO A 414 -18.61 -31.40 -0.56
N LEU A 415 -19.37 -30.78 0.35
CA LEU A 415 -19.72 -31.36 1.65
C LEU A 415 -21.21 -31.56 1.87
N ALA A 416 -22.03 -30.62 1.41
CA ALA A 416 -23.48 -30.69 1.51
C ALA A 416 -24.15 -29.86 0.40
N GLU A 417 -25.26 -30.35 -0.11
CA GLU A 417 -26.18 -29.65 -1.00
C GLU A 417 -27.57 -29.71 -0.38
N ALA A 418 -28.29 -28.60 -0.38
CA ALA A 418 -29.63 -28.52 0.17
C ALA A 418 -30.53 -27.69 -0.74
N ARG A 419 -31.77 -28.12 -0.94
CA ARG A 419 -32.78 -27.38 -1.72
C ARG A 419 -33.27 -26.17 -0.92
N LEU A 420 -32.58 -25.07 -1.07
CA LEU A 420 -32.71 -23.81 -0.32
C LEU A 420 -32.56 -22.63 -1.29
N GLY A 421 -33.13 -21.47 -0.96
CA GLY A 421 -33.10 -20.27 -1.80
C GLY A 421 -31.74 -19.55 -1.77
N GLU A 422 -31.58 -18.63 -0.80
CA GLU A 422 -30.36 -17.85 -0.59
C GLU A 422 -29.73 -18.16 0.76
N VAL A 423 -28.40 -18.05 0.84
CA VAL A 423 -27.66 -18.07 2.11
C VAL A 423 -27.70 -16.67 2.71
N LEU A 424 -28.03 -16.58 3.99
CA LEU A 424 -28.22 -15.34 4.72
C LEU A 424 -27.21 -15.19 5.88
N GLY A 425 -26.51 -16.26 6.23
CA GLY A 425 -25.48 -16.24 7.25
C GLY A 425 -24.84 -17.61 7.47
N LEU A 426 -23.56 -17.60 7.85
CA LEU A 426 -22.82 -18.80 8.23
C LEU A 426 -21.96 -18.46 9.45
N THR A 427 -22.05 -19.27 10.50
CA THR A 427 -21.24 -19.08 11.72
C THR A 427 -20.88 -20.43 12.34
N GLN A 428 -19.99 -20.42 13.32
CA GLN A 428 -19.57 -21.61 14.05
C GLN A 428 -19.37 -21.29 15.53
N ARG A 429 -19.66 -22.27 16.38
CA ARG A 429 -19.32 -22.21 17.80
C ARG A 429 -17.79 -22.21 18.00
N PRO A 430 -17.22 -21.33 18.84
CA PRO A 430 -15.82 -21.36 19.23
C PRO A 430 -15.41 -22.74 19.78
N GLY A 431 -14.29 -23.28 19.28
CA GLY A 431 -13.79 -24.63 19.61
C GLY A 431 -14.60 -25.75 18.95
N ASP A 432 -14.06 -26.34 17.88
CA ASP A 432 -14.46 -27.58 17.16
C ASP A 432 -15.96 -27.94 17.04
N GLY A 433 -16.88 -27.00 17.23
CA GLY A 433 -18.32 -27.23 17.27
C GLY A 433 -18.99 -27.28 15.88
N PRO A 434 -20.31 -27.52 15.82
CA PRO A 434 -21.06 -27.48 14.57
C PRO A 434 -20.97 -26.12 13.87
N ALA A 435 -21.08 -26.13 12.54
CA ALA A 435 -21.32 -24.92 11.75
C ALA A 435 -22.84 -24.72 11.62
N TYR A 436 -23.30 -23.48 11.65
CA TYR A 436 -24.70 -23.09 11.55
C TYR A 436 -24.90 -22.25 10.29
N LEU A 437 -25.81 -22.70 9.44
CA LEU A 437 -26.18 -22.09 8.17
C LEU A 437 -27.59 -21.51 8.28
N LEU A 438 -27.73 -20.19 8.13
CA LEU A 438 -29.01 -19.51 7.97
C LEU A 438 -29.27 -19.33 6.48
N ALA A 439 -30.42 -19.79 6.00
CA ALA A 439 -30.84 -19.70 4.61
C ALA A 439 -32.34 -19.46 4.49
N SER A 440 -32.80 -19.13 3.28
CA SER A 440 -34.23 -19.10 2.96
C SER A 440 -34.71 -20.42 2.34
N LEU A 441 -36.00 -20.70 2.48
CA LEU A 441 -36.66 -21.71 1.65
C LEU A 441 -36.82 -21.19 0.21
N PRO A 442 -36.75 -22.07 -0.80
CA PRO A 442 -37.05 -21.69 -2.17
C PRO A 442 -38.57 -21.53 -2.29
N ASP A 443 -39.04 -20.30 -2.29
CA ASP A 443 -40.43 -19.95 -2.56
C ASP A 443 -40.56 -18.96 -3.72
N ASN A 444 -41.79 -18.83 -4.22
CA ASN A 444 -42.13 -17.86 -5.26
C ASN A 444 -42.56 -16.50 -4.67
N ASP A 445 -42.55 -16.35 -3.34
CA ASP A 445 -42.96 -15.12 -2.67
C ASP A 445 -41.74 -14.22 -2.47
N HIS A 446 -41.47 -13.40 -3.47
CA HIS A 446 -40.36 -12.45 -3.39
C HIS A 446 -40.54 -11.36 -2.31
N THR A 447 -41.72 -11.26 -1.68
CA THR A 447 -42.04 -10.25 -0.66
C THR A 447 -41.83 -10.73 0.76
N HIS A 448 -41.85 -12.03 1.02
CA HIS A 448 -41.61 -12.60 2.34
C HIS A 448 -40.58 -13.73 2.27
N VAL A 449 -39.56 -13.66 3.12
CA VAL A 449 -38.55 -14.70 3.23
C VAL A 449 -38.89 -15.64 4.39
N ARG A 450 -38.93 -16.93 4.11
CA ARG A 450 -39.08 -17.96 5.14
C ARG A 450 -37.73 -18.58 5.50
N LEU A 451 -37.29 -18.33 6.73
CA LEU A 451 -35.96 -18.72 7.20
C LEU A 451 -35.87 -20.19 7.61
N ILE A 452 -34.69 -20.77 7.39
CA ILE A 452 -34.26 -22.06 7.92
C ILE A 452 -32.88 -21.89 8.54
N LEU A 453 -32.72 -22.45 9.74
CA LEU A 453 -31.43 -22.64 10.39
C LEU A 453 -31.07 -24.12 10.34
N MET A 454 -29.93 -24.44 9.74
CA MET A 454 -29.38 -25.78 9.63
C MET A 454 -28.05 -25.87 10.36
N SER A 455 -27.75 -27.02 10.96
CA SER A 455 -26.42 -27.33 11.48
C SER A 455 -25.70 -28.34 10.61
N LEU A 456 -24.38 -28.18 10.49
CA LEU A 456 -23.49 -29.13 9.84
C LEU A 456 -22.47 -29.65 10.86
N THR A 457 -22.20 -30.95 10.83
CA THR A 457 -21.18 -31.63 11.65
C THR A 457 -20.36 -32.60 10.80
N GLY A 458 -19.18 -32.99 11.27
CA GLY A 458 -18.32 -33.99 10.60
C GLY A 458 -17.58 -33.49 9.35
N TYR A 459 -17.56 -32.18 9.11
CA TYR A 459 -16.93 -31.54 7.94
C TYR A 459 -15.44 -31.21 8.11
N ARG A 460 -14.84 -31.41 9.29
CA ARG A 460 -13.42 -31.09 9.56
C ARG A 460 -12.51 -32.25 9.17
N THR A 461 -11.33 -31.94 8.63
CA THR A 461 -10.26 -32.93 8.39
C THR A 461 -9.63 -33.33 9.74
N PRO A 462 -9.43 -34.62 10.06
CA PRO A 462 -8.79 -35.00 11.31
C PRO A 462 -7.37 -34.41 11.37
N ALA A 463 -7.00 -33.87 12.53
CA ALA A 463 -5.69 -33.24 12.74
C ALA A 463 -4.54 -34.19 12.32
N PRO A 464 -3.48 -33.67 11.68
CA PRO A 464 -2.35 -34.50 11.28
C PRO A 464 -1.71 -35.11 12.53
N ARG A 465 -1.76 -36.43 12.62
CA ARG A 465 -0.92 -37.18 13.57
C ARG A 465 0.53 -36.79 13.30
N THR A 466 1.23 -36.37 14.35
CA THR A 466 2.67 -36.17 14.34
C THR A 466 3.35 -37.43 13.80
N SER A 467 3.76 -37.37 12.54
CA SER A 467 4.69 -38.28 11.87
C SER A 467 5.72 -37.40 11.18
N PRO A 468 6.99 -37.82 11.16
CA PRO A 468 8.10 -36.93 10.82
C PRO A 468 7.95 -36.39 9.41
N ALA A 469 8.35 -35.14 9.24
CA ALA A 469 8.28 -34.34 8.02
C ALA A 469 8.48 -35.17 6.75
N ARG A 470 7.48 -35.16 5.87
CA ARG A 470 7.64 -35.65 4.50
C ARG A 470 8.32 -34.54 3.70
N VAL A 471 9.65 -34.66 3.61
CA VAL A 471 10.50 -33.92 2.68
C VAL A 471 9.97 -34.15 1.26
N ALA A 472 9.74 -33.08 0.49
CA ALA A 472 9.50 -33.17 -0.95
C ALA A 472 10.71 -33.87 -1.61
N PRO A 473 10.52 -34.78 -2.58
CA PRO A 473 11.65 -35.49 -3.16
C PRO A 473 12.60 -34.51 -3.82
N ALA A 474 13.89 -34.60 -3.51
CA ALA A 474 14.94 -33.96 -4.28
C ALA A 474 14.76 -34.36 -5.75
N VAL A 475 14.59 -33.38 -6.64
CA VAL A 475 14.31 -33.63 -8.05
C VAL A 475 15.53 -34.30 -8.69
N GLY A 476 15.36 -35.50 -9.22
CA GLY A 476 16.42 -36.36 -9.76
C GLY A 476 16.96 -35.93 -11.14
N TYR A 477 17.31 -34.66 -11.34
CA TYR A 477 17.84 -34.16 -12.62
C TYR A 477 19.15 -34.83 -13.05
N ASP A 478 19.97 -35.28 -12.10
CA ASP A 478 21.20 -36.04 -12.38
C ASP A 478 20.92 -37.33 -13.15
N ALA A 479 19.81 -38.01 -12.84
CA ALA A 479 19.42 -39.24 -13.54
C ALA A 479 19.02 -38.96 -15.00
N VAL A 480 18.40 -37.80 -15.26
CA VAL A 480 18.09 -37.35 -16.63
C VAL A 480 19.39 -37.11 -17.40
N SER A 481 20.33 -36.36 -16.83
CA SER A 481 21.62 -36.05 -17.48
C SER A 481 22.48 -37.30 -17.71
N GLN A 482 22.53 -38.25 -16.78
CA GLN A 482 23.25 -39.52 -16.93
C GLN A 482 22.65 -40.42 -18.02
N SER A 483 21.35 -40.28 -18.29
CA SER A 483 20.63 -41.03 -19.31
C SER A 483 20.55 -40.30 -20.66
N ALA A 484 21.12 -39.09 -20.76
CA ALA A 484 21.06 -38.24 -21.94
C ALA A 484 21.67 -38.94 -23.16
N ARG A 485 20.90 -38.99 -24.26
CA ARG A 485 21.32 -39.60 -25.54
C ARG A 485 21.05 -38.71 -26.74
N GLY A 486 20.49 -37.52 -26.54
CA GLY A 486 20.06 -36.64 -27.61
C GLY A 486 18.90 -37.20 -28.43
N GLU A 487 18.07 -38.07 -27.84
CA GLU A 487 16.93 -38.68 -28.52
C GLU A 487 15.59 -38.04 -28.11
N ARG A 488 14.95 -37.30 -29.03
CA ARG A 488 13.68 -36.60 -28.75
C ARG A 488 12.55 -37.51 -28.27
N ARG A 489 12.58 -38.80 -28.65
CA ARG A 489 11.54 -39.78 -28.27
C ARG A 489 11.54 -40.11 -26.77
N ASP A 490 12.63 -39.81 -26.06
CA ASP A 490 12.77 -40.04 -24.62
C ASP A 490 11.96 -39.03 -23.79
N TYR A 491 11.43 -37.99 -24.43
CA TYR A 491 10.66 -36.92 -23.79
C TYR A 491 9.21 -36.89 -24.29
N GLY A 492 8.26 -37.03 -23.36
CA GLY A 492 6.84 -36.78 -23.58
C GLY A 492 6.55 -35.30 -23.39
N LEU A 493 6.36 -34.55 -24.48
CA LEU A 493 6.06 -33.11 -24.42
C LEU A 493 4.56 -32.92 -24.22
N ASP A 494 4.22 -31.93 -23.40
CA ASP A 494 2.84 -31.45 -23.28
C ASP A 494 2.35 -30.86 -24.61
N ARG A 495 1.02 -30.84 -24.77
CA ARG A 495 0.38 -30.50 -26.06
C ARG A 495 0.64 -29.06 -26.50
N LEU A 496 0.79 -28.14 -25.56
CA LEU A 496 1.03 -26.72 -25.80
C LEU A 496 2.38 -26.31 -25.20
N PRO A 497 3.14 -25.41 -25.85
CA PRO A 497 4.33 -24.84 -25.26
C PRO A 497 3.98 -23.96 -24.06
N LEU A 498 4.83 -23.95 -23.04
CA LEU A 498 4.80 -23.01 -21.91
C LEU A 498 5.03 -21.58 -22.39
N ALA A 499 5.97 -21.40 -23.31
CA ALA A 499 6.35 -20.10 -23.83
C ALA A 499 6.69 -20.17 -25.32
N ARG A 500 6.34 -19.10 -26.04
CA ARG A 500 6.73 -18.85 -27.43
C ARG A 500 7.55 -17.57 -27.50
N GLU A 501 8.82 -17.65 -27.12
CA GLU A 501 9.73 -16.50 -27.18
C GLU A 501 10.54 -16.51 -28.48
N GLY A 502 10.32 -15.50 -29.33
CA GLY A 502 11.14 -15.26 -30.51
C GLY A 502 11.22 -16.44 -31.49
N GLN A 503 12.39 -17.11 -31.54
CA GLN A 503 12.74 -18.16 -32.52
C GLN A 503 12.73 -19.60 -31.92
N ALA A 504 12.19 -19.78 -30.71
CA ALA A 504 12.09 -21.08 -30.05
C ALA A 504 10.76 -21.25 -29.28
N GLU A 505 10.37 -22.50 -29.04
CA GLU A 505 9.24 -22.90 -28.20
C GLU A 505 9.78 -23.69 -27.01
N VAL A 506 9.28 -23.40 -25.81
CA VAL A 506 9.60 -24.16 -24.58
C VAL A 506 8.37 -24.96 -24.19
N PHE A 507 8.54 -26.25 -23.94
CA PHE A 507 7.47 -27.16 -23.51
C PHE A 507 7.78 -27.70 -22.12
N ARG A 508 6.75 -27.87 -21.30
CA ARG A 508 6.82 -28.81 -20.19
C ARG A 508 6.89 -30.22 -20.77
N ALA A 509 7.81 -31.02 -20.29
CA ALA A 509 8.00 -32.38 -20.76
C ALA A 509 8.30 -33.33 -19.60
N VAL A 510 8.02 -34.61 -19.81
CA VAL A 510 8.38 -35.69 -18.89
C VAL A 510 9.45 -36.56 -19.54
N HIS A 511 10.57 -36.73 -18.87
CA HIS A 511 11.60 -37.68 -19.27
C HIS A 511 11.15 -39.09 -18.93
N LYS A 512 10.87 -39.91 -19.95
CA LYS A 512 10.12 -41.17 -19.81
C LYS A 512 10.82 -42.23 -18.95
N ALA A 513 12.15 -42.25 -18.94
CA ALA A 513 12.89 -43.27 -18.20
C ALA A 513 12.93 -43.02 -16.68
N THR A 514 12.85 -41.75 -16.26
CA THR A 514 12.97 -41.33 -14.85
C THR A 514 11.69 -40.72 -14.29
N ASP A 515 10.67 -40.51 -15.13
CA ASP A 515 9.42 -39.80 -14.83
C ASP A 515 9.65 -38.37 -14.29
N THR A 516 10.81 -37.79 -14.63
CA THR A 516 11.21 -36.45 -14.16
C THR A 516 10.63 -35.38 -15.08
N VAL A 517 10.01 -34.35 -14.48
CA VAL A 517 9.47 -33.20 -15.20
C VAL A 517 10.61 -32.22 -15.53
N VAL A 518 10.69 -31.81 -16.79
CA VAL A 518 11.76 -30.97 -17.35
C VAL A 518 11.18 -29.91 -18.32
N ALA A 519 11.97 -28.88 -18.62
CA ALA A 519 11.68 -27.92 -19.68
C ALA A 519 12.41 -28.32 -20.98
N PHE A 520 11.67 -28.41 -22.08
CA PHE A 520 12.19 -28.80 -23.40
C PHE A 520 12.11 -27.61 -24.36
N LYS A 521 13.25 -27.01 -24.71
CA LYS A 521 13.34 -25.87 -25.64
C LYS A 521 13.66 -26.37 -27.05
N ARG A 522 12.89 -25.95 -28.05
CA ARG A 522 13.03 -26.35 -29.46
C ARG A 522 13.00 -25.15 -30.39
N ARG A 523 13.88 -25.09 -31.40
CA ARG A 523 13.84 -24.01 -32.40
C ARG A 523 12.61 -24.08 -33.30
N THR A 524 12.02 -22.93 -33.65
CA THR A 524 10.90 -22.84 -34.59
C THR A 524 11.35 -22.72 -36.05
N SER A 525 12.56 -22.18 -36.28
CA SER A 525 13.12 -21.98 -37.61
C SER A 525 14.21 -22.99 -37.95
N LYS A 526 14.17 -23.50 -39.19
CA LYS A 526 15.21 -24.37 -39.76
C LYS A 526 16.46 -23.59 -40.23
N GLY A 527 16.47 -22.26 -40.19
CA GLY A 527 17.57 -21.44 -40.67
C GLY A 527 18.88 -21.60 -39.88
N GLN A 528 20.03 -21.46 -40.55
CA GLN A 528 21.36 -21.57 -39.93
C GLN A 528 21.58 -20.59 -38.76
N ARG A 529 20.94 -19.42 -38.78
CA ARG A 529 21.04 -18.43 -37.70
C ARG A 529 20.45 -18.96 -36.39
N ALA A 530 19.30 -19.64 -36.44
CA ALA A 530 18.65 -20.22 -35.26
C ALA A 530 19.46 -21.40 -34.70
N ALA A 531 20.00 -22.27 -35.57
CA ALA A 531 20.89 -23.36 -35.16
C ALA A 531 22.17 -22.85 -34.46
N ARG A 532 22.78 -21.78 -34.99
CA ARG A 532 23.97 -21.16 -34.35
C ARG A 532 23.66 -20.54 -32.98
N ARG A 533 22.44 -20.04 -32.74
CA ARG A 533 22.02 -19.54 -31.41
C ARG A 533 21.84 -20.68 -30.43
N MET A 534 21.09 -21.72 -30.83
CA MET A 534 20.88 -22.93 -30.01
C MET A 534 22.22 -23.59 -29.64
N SER A 535 23.15 -23.69 -30.60
CA SER A 535 24.49 -24.24 -30.34
C SER A 535 25.30 -23.42 -29.34
N ARG A 536 25.16 -22.08 -29.33
CA ARG A 536 25.82 -21.22 -28.33
C ARG A 536 25.24 -21.40 -26.94
N GLU A 537 23.92 -21.59 -26.81
CA GLU A 537 23.28 -21.88 -25.53
C GLU A 537 23.78 -23.20 -24.94
N VAL A 538 23.84 -24.25 -25.77
CA VAL A 538 24.41 -25.55 -25.38
C VAL A 538 25.87 -25.41 -24.96
N GLU A 539 26.69 -24.71 -25.74
CA GLU A 539 28.11 -24.53 -25.40
C GLU A 539 28.33 -23.71 -24.13
N ALA A 540 27.53 -22.66 -23.90
CA ALA A 540 27.59 -21.88 -22.66
C ALA A 540 27.24 -22.74 -21.44
N ALA A 541 26.14 -23.51 -21.52
CA ALA A 541 25.73 -24.39 -20.43
C ALA A 541 26.74 -25.50 -20.17
N LEU A 542 27.37 -26.09 -21.20
CA LEU A 542 28.42 -27.09 -21.02
C LEU A 542 29.68 -26.50 -20.36
N ARG A 543 29.99 -25.23 -20.65
CA ARG A 543 31.19 -24.57 -20.13
C ARG A 543 31.02 -23.99 -18.74
N PHE A 544 29.82 -23.50 -18.42
CA PHE A 544 29.55 -22.74 -17.20
C PHE A 544 28.46 -23.36 -16.30
N GLY A 545 27.77 -24.41 -16.73
CA GLY A 545 26.65 -25.03 -15.99
C GLY A 545 27.04 -25.76 -14.69
N GLY A 546 28.33 -25.88 -14.38
CA GLY A 546 28.81 -26.28 -13.05
C GLY A 546 28.63 -25.17 -12.00
N ASN A 547 28.42 -23.93 -12.43
CA ASN A 547 28.04 -22.82 -11.55
C ASN A 547 26.54 -22.93 -11.23
N PRO A 548 26.14 -22.90 -9.95
CA PRO A 548 24.73 -23.00 -9.60
C PRO A 548 23.92 -21.89 -10.28
N HIS A 549 24.41 -20.67 -10.37
CA HIS A 549 23.64 -19.55 -10.92
C HIS A 549 23.59 -19.48 -12.46
N VAL A 550 23.98 -20.55 -13.15
CA VAL A 550 23.81 -20.73 -14.60
C VAL A 550 22.85 -21.88 -14.85
N MET A 551 21.84 -21.68 -15.70
CA MET A 551 20.87 -22.74 -16.02
C MET A 551 21.58 -23.92 -16.73
N PRO A 552 21.57 -25.13 -16.15
CA PRO A 552 22.23 -26.28 -16.78
C PRO A 552 21.40 -26.84 -17.92
N ILE A 553 22.07 -27.52 -18.86
CA ILE A 553 21.43 -28.34 -19.88
C ILE A 553 21.64 -29.81 -19.51
N LEU A 554 20.53 -30.54 -19.45
CA LEU A 554 20.49 -31.95 -19.05
C LEU A 554 20.74 -32.87 -20.26
N ASP A 555 20.17 -32.54 -21.42
CA ASP A 555 20.28 -33.30 -22.67
C ASP A 555 20.07 -32.37 -23.87
N PHE A 556 20.60 -32.71 -25.04
CA PHE A 556 20.46 -31.90 -26.24
C PHE A 556 20.58 -32.72 -27.53
N SER A 557 19.94 -32.23 -28.59
CA SER A 557 20.05 -32.83 -29.92
C SER A 557 21.48 -32.68 -30.49
N PRO A 558 22.07 -33.72 -31.11
CA PRO A 558 23.34 -33.60 -31.84
C PRO A 558 23.34 -32.49 -32.89
N ASP A 559 22.18 -32.27 -33.54
CA ASP A 559 21.99 -31.23 -34.56
C ASP A 559 21.68 -29.84 -33.96
N HIS A 560 21.65 -29.72 -32.63
CA HIS A 560 21.30 -28.50 -31.90
C HIS A 560 19.91 -27.94 -32.30
N ASP A 561 18.95 -28.85 -32.45
CA ASP A 561 17.55 -28.52 -32.74
C ASP A 561 16.73 -28.22 -31.48
N TRP A 562 17.14 -28.82 -30.37
CA TRP A 562 16.47 -28.73 -29.08
C TRP A 562 17.44 -29.08 -27.96
N PHE A 563 17.10 -28.65 -26.75
CA PHE A 563 17.74 -29.09 -25.52
C PHE A 563 16.73 -29.16 -24.37
N VAL A 564 17.13 -29.83 -23.30
CA VAL A 564 16.36 -30.03 -22.07
C VAL A 564 17.09 -29.40 -20.91
N MET A 565 16.36 -28.71 -20.05
CA MET A 565 16.86 -28.10 -18.81
C MET A 565 15.88 -28.37 -17.67
N PRO A 566 16.27 -28.16 -16.40
CA PRO A 566 15.34 -28.17 -15.29
C PRO A 566 14.14 -27.23 -15.55
N LEU A 567 12.96 -27.62 -15.06
CA LEU A 567 11.79 -26.78 -15.13
C LEU A 567 11.83 -25.79 -13.95
N ALA A 568 12.20 -24.55 -14.23
CA ALA A 568 12.19 -23.46 -13.25
C ALA A 568 10.77 -23.20 -12.69
N GLU A 569 10.67 -22.80 -11.43
CA GLU A 569 9.37 -22.51 -10.81
C GLU A 569 8.81 -21.14 -11.21
N ALA A 570 9.69 -20.19 -11.51
CA ALA A 570 9.31 -18.81 -11.84
C ALA A 570 10.43 -18.07 -12.59
N THR A 571 10.10 -16.92 -13.15
CA THR A 571 11.05 -15.92 -13.67
C THR A 571 11.14 -14.72 -12.73
N VAL A 572 12.04 -13.78 -13.03
CA VAL A 572 12.05 -12.47 -12.36
C VAL A 572 10.79 -11.66 -12.68
N GLU A 573 10.13 -11.94 -13.82
CA GLU A 573 8.85 -11.30 -14.14
C GLU A 573 7.77 -11.69 -13.13
N ASP A 574 7.68 -12.99 -12.85
CA ASP A 574 6.67 -13.56 -11.96
C ASP A 574 6.88 -13.12 -10.50
N LYS A 575 8.13 -12.94 -10.08
CA LYS A 575 8.50 -12.58 -8.70
C LYS A 575 8.84 -11.11 -8.50
N ARG A 576 8.54 -10.23 -9.46
CA ARG A 576 8.95 -8.82 -9.44
C ARG A 576 8.60 -8.12 -8.12
N THR A 577 7.38 -8.34 -7.61
CA THR A 577 6.91 -7.72 -6.36
C THR A 577 7.68 -8.23 -5.14
N GLU A 578 7.96 -9.54 -5.07
CA GLU A 578 8.80 -10.12 -3.99
C GLU A 578 10.23 -9.55 -4.02
N LEU A 579 10.76 -9.31 -5.23
CA LEU A 579 12.09 -8.76 -5.46
C LEU A 579 12.21 -7.26 -5.15
N GLN A 580 11.12 -6.57 -4.77
CA GLN A 580 11.21 -5.23 -4.19
C GLN A 580 11.69 -5.25 -2.74
N ASP A 581 11.60 -6.40 -2.05
CA ASP A 581 12.27 -6.60 -0.76
C ASP A 581 13.79 -6.48 -0.94
N PRO A 582 14.48 -5.60 -0.18
CA PRO A 582 15.92 -5.39 -0.34
C PRO A 582 16.77 -6.65 -0.12
N THR A 583 16.32 -7.60 0.70
CA THR A 583 17.05 -8.84 0.99
C THR A 583 16.92 -9.82 -0.17
N GLN A 584 15.72 -9.97 -0.72
CA GLN A 584 15.50 -10.80 -1.91
C GLN A 584 16.21 -10.22 -3.14
N LEU A 585 16.18 -8.89 -3.31
CA LEU A 585 16.85 -8.24 -4.43
C LEU A 585 18.37 -8.42 -4.39
N ARG A 586 18.99 -8.32 -3.21
CA ARG A 586 20.42 -8.66 -3.06
C ARG A 586 20.71 -10.10 -3.42
N THR A 587 19.84 -11.02 -2.97
CA THR A 587 20.00 -12.44 -3.24
C THR A 587 19.98 -12.70 -4.73
N LEU A 588 19.05 -12.06 -5.46
CA LEU A 588 19.01 -12.08 -6.92
C LEU A 588 20.26 -11.45 -7.55
N VAL A 589 20.63 -10.24 -7.15
CA VAL A 589 21.76 -9.51 -7.74
C VAL A 589 23.08 -10.28 -7.55
N SER A 590 23.28 -10.86 -6.36
CA SER A 590 24.45 -11.68 -6.05
C SER A 590 24.48 -12.96 -6.89
N ALA A 591 23.32 -13.62 -7.05
CA ALA A 591 23.22 -14.82 -7.88
C ALA A 591 23.49 -14.52 -9.37
N VAL A 592 22.88 -13.47 -9.92
CA VAL A 592 23.10 -13.08 -11.33
C VAL A 592 24.56 -12.68 -11.56
N ALA A 593 25.15 -11.90 -10.65
CA ALA A 593 26.57 -11.54 -10.71
C ALA A 593 27.48 -12.77 -10.67
N ALA A 594 27.19 -13.73 -9.77
CA ALA A 594 27.93 -14.98 -9.68
C ALA A 594 27.80 -15.85 -10.95
N GLY A 595 26.63 -15.90 -11.57
CA GLY A 595 26.42 -16.60 -12.84
C GLY A 595 27.16 -15.95 -14.03
N LEU A 596 27.34 -14.63 -14.01
CA LEU A 596 28.06 -13.88 -15.04
C LEU A 596 29.58 -13.88 -14.85
N ALA A 597 30.09 -14.01 -13.63
CA ALA A 597 31.50 -13.85 -13.29
C ALA A 597 32.43 -14.78 -14.12
N ASP A 598 32.11 -16.08 -14.19
CA ASP A 598 32.92 -17.07 -14.92
C ASP A 598 32.91 -16.82 -16.43
N ALA A 599 31.75 -16.43 -16.96
CA ALA A 599 31.59 -16.08 -18.35
C ALA A 599 32.42 -14.82 -18.70
N HIS A 600 32.33 -13.77 -17.89
CA HIS A 600 33.06 -12.51 -18.08
C HIS A 600 34.59 -12.72 -18.02
N ARG A 601 35.08 -13.55 -17.10
CA ARG A 601 36.50 -13.95 -17.03
C ARG A 601 36.96 -14.64 -18.31
N SER A 602 36.10 -15.47 -18.89
CA SER A 602 36.32 -16.16 -20.16
C SER A 602 36.05 -15.29 -21.40
N LYS A 603 35.74 -14.00 -21.22
CA LYS A 603 35.35 -13.03 -22.26
C LYS A 603 34.07 -13.40 -23.02
N TRP A 604 33.15 -14.10 -22.36
CA TRP A 604 31.77 -14.32 -22.79
C TRP A 604 30.89 -13.22 -22.18
N ILE A 605 30.10 -12.53 -22.99
CA ILE A 605 29.21 -11.44 -22.55
C ILE A 605 27.78 -11.79 -22.95
N HIS A 606 26.83 -11.71 -22.02
CA HIS A 606 25.46 -12.21 -22.18
C HIS A 606 24.64 -11.42 -23.20
N ARG A 607 24.59 -10.08 -23.05
CA ARG A 607 23.95 -9.08 -23.92
C ARG A 607 22.42 -9.09 -23.98
N ASP A 608 21.78 -9.87 -23.14
CA ASP A 608 20.32 -9.97 -23.08
C ASP A 608 19.85 -10.28 -21.66
N ILE A 609 20.44 -9.60 -20.68
CA ILE A 609 19.97 -9.67 -19.30
C ILE A 609 18.66 -8.89 -19.22
N LYS A 610 17.60 -9.59 -18.85
CA LYS A 610 16.22 -9.09 -18.75
C LYS A 610 15.42 -9.99 -17.81
N PRO A 611 14.23 -9.55 -17.37
CA PRO A 611 13.42 -10.29 -16.43
C PRO A 611 13.12 -11.76 -16.86
N SER A 612 12.67 -12.02 -18.09
CA SER A 612 12.36 -13.38 -18.57
C SER A 612 13.56 -14.35 -18.66
N ASN A 613 14.81 -13.84 -18.63
CA ASN A 613 16.03 -14.66 -18.74
C ASN A 613 16.67 -15.01 -17.39
N ILE A 614 16.09 -14.56 -16.28
CA ILE A 614 16.56 -14.90 -14.94
C ILE A 614 15.47 -15.74 -14.28
N LEU A 615 15.82 -16.98 -13.98
CA LEU A 615 14.89 -18.04 -13.59
C LEU A 615 15.13 -18.45 -12.13
N PHE A 616 14.06 -18.61 -11.38
CA PHE A 616 14.05 -19.21 -10.05
C PHE A 616 13.95 -20.73 -10.21
N LEU A 617 14.95 -21.46 -9.73
CA LEU A 617 15.06 -22.91 -9.81
C LEU A 617 15.50 -23.45 -8.44
N ASP A 618 14.76 -24.36 -7.84
CA ASP A 618 15.12 -25.05 -6.59
C ASP A 618 15.53 -24.07 -5.45
N GLY A 619 14.81 -22.95 -5.33
CA GLY A 619 15.08 -21.93 -4.30
C GLY A 619 16.23 -20.96 -4.60
N ARG A 620 16.80 -20.98 -5.81
CA ARG A 620 17.94 -20.13 -6.21
C ARG A 620 17.73 -19.49 -7.59
N TRP A 621 18.33 -18.32 -7.80
CA TRP A 621 18.28 -17.61 -9.09
C TRP A 621 19.35 -18.13 -10.05
N THR A 622 19.00 -18.24 -11.33
CA THR A 622 19.85 -18.74 -12.41
C THR A 622 19.72 -17.89 -13.67
N VAL A 623 20.82 -17.72 -14.39
CA VAL A 623 20.86 -17.00 -15.66
C VAL A 623 20.67 -17.97 -16.83
N ALA A 624 19.71 -17.68 -17.70
CA ALA A 624 19.35 -18.48 -18.87
C ALA A 624 19.42 -17.66 -20.18
N ASP A 625 19.25 -18.35 -21.31
CA ASP A 625 19.24 -17.80 -22.68
C ASP A 625 20.53 -17.10 -23.14
N TRP A 626 21.58 -17.90 -23.29
CA TRP A 626 22.90 -17.51 -23.78
C TRP A 626 22.99 -17.35 -25.32
N GLY A 627 21.86 -17.23 -26.03
CA GLY A 627 21.80 -17.28 -27.49
C GLY A 627 22.42 -16.08 -28.23
N ILE A 628 22.61 -14.95 -27.54
CA ILE A 628 23.13 -13.68 -28.10
C ILE A 628 24.61 -13.45 -27.71
N VAL A 629 25.23 -14.40 -27.01
CA VAL A 629 26.57 -14.27 -26.44
C VAL A 629 27.68 -14.13 -27.48
N ARG A 630 28.73 -13.36 -27.15
CA ARG A 630 29.96 -13.22 -27.94
C ARG A 630 31.21 -13.63 -27.17
N ARG A 631 32.14 -14.29 -27.88
CA ARG A 631 33.48 -14.70 -27.43
C ARG A 631 34.53 -13.60 -27.60
N ALA A 632 35.76 -13.91 -27.15
CA ALA A 632 36.93 -13.09 -27.40
C ALA A 632 37.18 -12.83 -28.90
N ARG A 633 37.87 -11.71 -29.18
CA ARG A 633 38.23 -11.28 -30.53
C ARG A 633 39.18 -12.33 -31.16
N GLY A 634 38.74 -13.01 -32.22
CA GLY A 634 39.53 -14.05 -32.93
C GLY A 634 38.84 -15.41 -33.04
N GLU A 635 37.86 -15.72 -32.19
CA GLU A 635 37.14 -17.02 -32.19
C GLU A 635 35.78 -16.98 -32.90
N THR A 636 35.42 -15.85 -33.53
CA THR A 636 34.12 -15.67 -34.23
C THR A 636 34.31 -15.77 -35.73
N SER A 637 34.00 -16.93 -36.32
CA SER A 637 34.21 -17.24 -37.76
C SER A 637 33.22 -16.56 -38.73
N THR A 638 32.66 -15.38 -38.42
CA THR A 638 31.86 -14.64 -39.43
C THR A 638 31.87 -13.13 -39.16
N ALA A 639 32.64 -12.43 -39.98
CA ALA A 639 32.83 -10.98 -39.96
C ALA A 639 31.94 -10.25 -40.98
N GLY A 640 30.64 -10.55 -41.04
CA GLY A 640 29.73 -9.86 -41.97
C GLY A 640 28.26 -10.24 -41.78
N LEU A 641 27.38 -9.25 -41.89
CA LEU A 641 25.91 -9.30 -41.77
C LEU A 641 25.30 -9.34 -40.35
N LEU A 642 25.47 -8.25 -39.60
CA LEU A 642 24.57 -7.84 -38.52
C LEU A 642 24.22 -6.34 -38.70
N THR A 643 23.59 -6.01 -39.83
CA THR A 643 23.07 -4.67 -40.11
C THR A 643 21.62 -4.53 -39.62
N ARG A 644 21.35 -3.46 -38.87
CA ARG A 644 20.05 -2.82 -38.60
C ARG A 644 18.97 -3.51 -37.73
N ALA A 645 19.12 -4.76 -37.29
CA ALA A 645 18.24 -5.32 -36.26
C ALA A 645 18.93 -5.22 -34.89
N GLY A 646 18.37 -4.47 -33.95
CA GLY A 646 18.91 -4.27 -32.61
C GLY A 646 19.31 -5.59 -31.94
N ILE A 647 20.46 -5.59 -31.27
CA ILE A 647 20.98 -6.72 -30.49
C ILE A 647 20.58 -6.49 -29.03
N GLY A 648 19.94 -7.50 -28.41
CA GLY A 648 19.38 -7.42 -27.06
C GLY A 648 17.93 -6.94 -27.04
N THR A 649 17.30 -7.00 -25.87
CA THR A 649 15.92 -6.56 -25.66
C THR A 649 15.84 -5.04 -25.49
N GLU A 650 14.93 -4.41 -26.23
CA GLU A 650 14.74 -2.95 -26.24
C GLU A 650 14.46 -2.42 -24.82
N GLY A 651 15.15 -1.33 -24.44
CA GLY A 651 15.10 -0.75 -23.10
C GLY A 651 16.13 -1.31 -22.10
N PHE A 652 16.37 -2.62 -22.10
CA PHE A 652 17.37 -3.27 -21.24
C PHE A 652 18.78 -3.27 -21.86
N ALA A 653 18.87 -3.29 -23.19
CA ALA A 653 20.14 -3.31 -23.91
C ALA A 653 20.94 -2.02 -23.68
N ALA A 654 22.24 -2.17 -23.40
CA ALA A 654 23.18 -1.06 -23.28
C ALA A 654 23.32 -0.26 -24.60
N PRO A 655 23.44 1.08 -24.55
CA PRO A 655 23.48 1.94 -25.73
C PRO A 655 24.51 1.51 -26.79
N GLU A 656 25.70 1.10 -26.33
CA GLU A 656 26.81 0.71 -27.19
C GLU A 656 26.55 -0.55 -28.04
N LEU A 657 25.57 -1.40 -27.67
CA LEU A 657 25.16 -2.56 -28.46
C LEU A 657 24.58 -2.16 -29.83
N SER A 658 23.94 -0.99 -29.89
CA SER A 658 23.33 -0.44 -31.12
C SER A 658 24.31 0.38 -31.97
N VAL A 659 25.30 1.02 -31.33
CA VAL A 659 26.24 1.95 -31.98
C VAL A 659 27.54 1.25 -32.42
N ASN A 660 28.11 0.40 -31.58
CA ASN A 660 29.39 -0.26 -31.84
C ASN A 660 29.45 -1.66 -31.22
N GLY A 661 28.74 -2.61 -31.84
CA GLY A 661 28.71 -4.01 -31.42
C GLY A 661 30.06 -4.75 -31.46
N HIS A 662 31.15 -4.07 -31.86
CA HIS A 662 32.49 -4.63 -31.96
C HIS A 662 33.32 -4.45 -30.67
N ASN A 663 33.04 -3.46 -29.81
CA ASN A 663 33.82 -3.19 -28.58
C ASN A 663 32.99 -3.30 -27.29
N ILE A 664 32.24 -4.40 -27.14
CA ILE A 664 31.39 -4.68 -25.97
C ILE A 664 32.23 -5.29 -24.84
N THR A 665 31.99 -4.84 -23.61
CA THR A 665 32.67 -5.26 -22.36
C THR A 665 31.66 -5.76 -21.32
N PRO A 666 32.09 -6.37 -20.19
CA PRO A 666 31.20 -6.73 -19.08
C PRO A 666 30.28 -5.59 -18.58
N ALA A 667 30.73 -4.33 -18.71
CA ALA A 667 29.94 -3.14 -18.39
C ALA A 667 28.61 -3.03 -19.17
N SER A 668 28.46 -3.75 -20.28
CA SER A 668 27.19 -3.82 -21.01
C SER A 668 26.15 -4.71 -20.28
N ASP A 669 26.57 -5.83 -19.70
CA ASP A 669 25.67 -6.68 -18.90
C ASP A 669 25.30 -6.00 -17.57
N ILE A 670 26.22 -5.20 -17.01
CA ILE A 670 25.99 -4.40 -15.79
C ILE A 670 24.96 -3.30 -16.05
N TYR A 671 24.98 -2.66 -17.21
CA TYR A 671 23.92 -1.73 -17.61
C TYR A 671 22.55 -2.42 -17.63
N SER A 672 22.46 -3.59 -18.26
CA SER A 672 21.22 -4.35 -18.32
C SER A 672 20.73 -4.81 -16.94
N LEU A 673 21.65 -5.17 -16.04
CA LEU A 673 21.35 -5.47 -14.64
C LEU A 673 20.86 -4.23 -13.87
N GLY A 674 21.42 -3.04 -14.14
CA GLY A 674 20.92 -1.77 -13.61
C GLY A 674 19.49 -1.48 -14.06
N GLN A 675 19.19 -1.63 -15.36
CA GLN A 675 17.84 -1.48 -15.90
C GLN A 675 16.87 -2.52 -15.30
N LEU A 676 17.34 -3.74 -15.06
CA LEU A 676 16.57 -4.78 -14.37
C LEU A 676 16.18 -4.37 -12.96
N ILE A 677 17.13 -3.90 -12.16
CA ILE A 677 16.87 -3.42 -10.80
C ILE A 677 15.90 -2.23 -10.83
N GLY A 678 16.10 -1.29 -11.74
CA GLY A 678 15.19 -0.17 -11.98
C GLY A 678 13.76 -0.61 -12.33
N TRP A 679 13.64 -1.59 -13.21
CA TRP A 679 12.38 -2.18 -13.63
C TRP A 679 11.67 -2.89 -12.47
N ILE A 680 12.39 -3.58 -11.59
CA ILE A 680 11.83 -4.24 -10.41
C ILE A 680 11.05 -3.25 -9.54
N PHE A 681 11.63 -2.09 -9.24
CA PHE A 681 10.98 -1.06 -8.42
C PHE A 681 9.89 -0.28 -9.17
N THR A 682 10.17 0.16 -10.38
CA THR A 682 9.26 1.07 -11.10
C THR A 682 8.10 0.35 -11.79
N GLY A 683 8.30 -0.90 -12.21
CA GLY A 683 7.34 -1.66 -13.01
C GLY A 683 7.06 -1.16 -14.40
N THR A 684 7.76 -0.11 -14.79
CA THR A 684 7.62 0.48 -16.09
C THR A 684 8.62 -0.20 -16.99
N TRP A 685 8.19 -0.69 -18.15
CA TRP A 685 9.15 -1.26 -19.10
C TRP A 685 10.17 -0.18 -19.52
N PRO A 686 11.48 -0.46 -19.47
CA PRO A 686 12.49 0.56 -19.70
C PRO A 686 12.45 1.09 -21.14
N GLN A 687 12.75 2.38 -21.30
CA GLN A 687 12.95 3.00 -22.61
C GLN A 687 14.43 2.91 -22.99
N ALA A 688 14.71 2.83 -24.30
CA ALA A 688 16.08 2.74 -24.79
C ALA A 688 16.89 3.99 -24.41
N ASN A 689 18.10 3.80 -23.87
CA ASN A 689 19.03 4.86 -23.45
C ASN A 689 18.49 5.80 -22.35
N VAL A 690 17.43 5.39 -21.63
CA VAL A 690 16.89 6.14 -20.49
C VAL A 690 17.08 5.30 -19.22
N PRO A 691 17.87 5.77 -18.24
CA PRO A 691 17.98 5.14 -16.94
C PRO A 691 16.63 5.03 -16.25
N LEU A 692 16.27 3.83 -15.83
CA LEU A 692 15.02 3.59 -15.10
C LEU A 692 15.27 3.66 -13.59
N LEU A 693 15.30 4.87 -13.03
CA LEU A 693 15.67 5.06 -11.62
C LEU A 693 14.54 4.63 -10.67
N PRO A 694 14.83 3.87 -9.60
CA PRO A 694 13.83 3.52 -8.59
C PRO A 694 13.48 4.75 -7.72
N PRO A 695 12.49 4.67 -6.80
CA PRO A 695 12.28 5.70 -5.78
C PRO A 695 13.55 5.94 -4.94
N PRO A 696 13.68 7.12 -4.29
CA PRO A 696 14.79 7.41 -3.39
C PRO A 696 14.97 6.29 -2.34
N GLY A 697 16.19 5.78 -2.23
CA GLY A 697 16.50 4.64 -1.37
C GLY A 697 17.82 3.96 -1.74
N PRO A 698 18.19 2.86 -1.07
CA PRO A 698 19.51 2.23 -1.20
C PRO A 698 19.88 1.82 -2.64
N TRP A 699 18.88 1.40 -3.42
CA TRP A 699 19.08 0.94 -4.80
C TRP A 699 19.13 2.06 -5.84
N TYR A 700 18.74 3.30 -5.47
CA TYR A 700 18.74 4.44 -6.38
C TYR A 700 20.14 4.71 -6.95
N GLY A 701 21.14 4.90 -6.09
CA GLY A 701 22.51 5.16 -6.54
C GLY A 701 23.16 3.96 -7.23
N VAL A 702 22.77 2.73 -6.88
CA VAL A 702 23.22 1.51 -7.58
C VAL A 702 22.76 1.54 -9.03
N VAL A 703 21.45 1.73 -9.27
CA VAL A 703 20.89 1.80 -10.62
C VAL A 703 21.48 2.97 -11.39
N ARG A 704 21.58 4.15 -10.76
CA ARG A 704 22.10 5.35 -11.43
C ARG A 704 23.56 5.22 -11.88
N GLN A 705 24.41 4.55 -11.10
CA GLN A 705 25.80 4.30 -11.50
C GLN A 705 25.91 3.19 -12.55
N ALA A 706 25.10 2.13 -12.44
CA ALA A 706 25.14 1.00 -13.38
C ALA A 706 24.64 1.38 -14.78
N THR A 707 23.73 2.35 -14.88
CA THR A 707 23.04 2.75 -16.13
C THR A 707 23.62 4.00 -16.80
N GLN A 708 24.87 4.38 -16.48
CA GLN A 708 25.54 5.51 -17.14
C GLN A 708 25.63 5.32 -18.67
N LEU A 709 25.43 6.38 -19.45
CA LEU A 709 25.50 6.27 -20.92
C LEU A 709 26.91 5.97 -21.41
N ASP A 710 27.93 6.55 -20.78
CA ASP A 710 29.34 6.23 -21.04
C ASP A 710 29.72 4.92 -20.30
N PRO A 711 30.11 3.84 -21.01
CA PRO A 711 30.52 2.58 -20.40
C PRO A 711 31.71 2.72 -19.45
N ALA A 712 32.58 3.72 -19.64
CA ALA A 712 33.75 3.93 -18.76
C ALA A 712 33.36 4.43 -17.35
N GLN A 713 32.15 4.98 -17.20
CA GLN A 713 31.63 5.48 -15.92
C GLN A 713 30.85 4.42 -15.13
N ARG A 714 30.62 3.24 -15.70
CA ARG A 714 29.97 2.11 -15.01
C ARG A 714 31.00 1.29 -14.22
N PRO A 715 30.57 0.46 -13.26
CA PRO A 715 31.42 -0.63 -12.78
C PRO A 715 31.90 -1.49 -13.94
N GLN A 716 33.21 -1.76 -14.00
CA GLN A 716 33.83 -2.38 -15.18
C GLN A 716 33.70 -3.91 -15.19
N ASP A 717 33.40 -4.52 -14.04
CA ASP A 717 33.18 -5.94 -13.84
C ASP A 717 32.18 -6.19 -12.70
N VAL A 718 31.77 -7.45 -12.54
CA VAL A 718 30.78 -7.87 -11.55
C VAL A 718 31.26 -7.68 -10.11
N ASP A 719 32.57 -7.76 -9.85
CA ASP A 719 33.13 -7.59 -8.51
C ASP A 719 33.03 -6.10 -8.08
N ALA A 720 33.37 -5.18 -8.99
CA ALA A 720 33.19 -3.74 -8.78
C ALA A 720 31.71 -3.38 -8.61
N PHE A 721 30.80 -4.06 -9.33
CA PHE A 721 29.36 -3.87 -9.18
C PHE A 721 28.85 -4.37 -7.82
N LEU A 722 29.27 -5.54 -7.36
CA LEU A 722 28.89 -6.06 -6.03
C LEU A 722 29.46 -5.19 -4.89
N ALA A 723 30.67 -4.67 -5.03
CA ALA A 723 31.23 -3.72 -4.07
C ALA A 723 30.40 -2.42 -4.00
N LEU A 724 29.90 -1.93 -5.15
CA LEU A 724 28.96 -0.81 -5.19
C LEU A 724 27.64 -1.15 -4.48
N VAL A 725 27.06 -2.33 -4.75
CA VAL A 725 25.84 -2.78 -4.08
C VAL A 725 26.05 -2.82 -2.57
N GLU A 726 27.10 -3.47 -2.10
CA GLU A 726 27.40 -3.58 -0.67
C GLU A 726 27.59 -2.20 -0.03
N ARG A 727 28.33 -1.29 -0.68
CA ARG A 727 28.53 0.08 -0.17
C ARG A 727 27.22 0.86 -0.06
N MET A 728 26.35 0.78 -1.07
CA MET A 728 25.12 1.58 -1.13
C MET A 728 23.97 0.99 -0.31
N THR A 729 24.05 -0.30 -0.01
CA THR A 729 22.91 -1.02 0.54
C THR A 729 23.24 -1.77 1.85
N GLY A 730 24.50 -1.97 2.23
CA GLY A 730 24.91 -2.77 3.40
C GLY A 730 24.34 -2.31 4.75
N SER A 731 24.32 -3.23 5.72
CA SER A 731 23.72 -3.04 7.05
C SER A 731 24.43 -1.96 7.87
N GLN A 732 23.85 -0.77 7.94
CA GLN A 732 24.11 0.15 9.04
C GLN A 732 22.82 0.30 9.85
N ASP A 733 22.94 0.33 11.18
CA ASP A 733 21.84 0.38 12.15
C ASP A 733 20.86 1.55 11.92
N GLU A 734 21.25 2.51 11.10
CA GLU A 734 20.36 3.41 10.38
C GLU A 734 21.13 3.97 9.17
N PHE A 735 20.58 3.88 7.95
CA PHE A 735 21.27 4.39 6.75
C PHE A 735 21.51 5.91 6.87
N PRO A 736 22.69 6.44 6.48
CA PRO A 736 22.97 7.88 6.57
C PRO A 736 21.90 8.76 5.93
N PHE A 737 21.33 8.32 4.80
CA PHE A 737 20.22 9.02 4.16
C PHE A 737 18.96 9.06 5.03
N GLN A 738 18.52 7.91 5.55
CA GLN A 738 17.33 7.82 6.41
C GLN A 738 17.51 8.60 7.72
N ARG A 739 18.70 8.47 8.32
CA ARG A 739 19.08 9.24 9.50
C ARG A 739 19.09 10.73 9.22
N ALA A 740 19.61 11.13 8.07
CA ALA A 740 19.61 12.51 7.64
C ALA A 740 18.19 13.02 7.38
N THR A 741 17.30 12.23 6.77
CA THR A 741 15.89 12.59 6.58
C THR A 741 15.18 12.81 7.91
N ARG A 742 15.39 11.92 8.91
CA ARG A 742 14.83 12.13 10.25
C ARG A 742 15.40 13.36 10.93
N LEU A 743 16.71 13.57 10.87
CA LEU A 743 17.36 14.75 11.45
C LEU A 743 16.88 16.04 10.77
N LEU A 744 16.58 16.00 9.47
CA LEU A 744 15.99 17.10 8.72
C LEU A 744 14.56 17.39 9.18
N GLU A 745 13.73 16.36 9.35
CA GLU A 745 12.36 16.51 9.88
C GLU A 745 12.39 17.09 11.30
N ASP A 746 13.23 16.55 12.19
CA ASP A 746 13.40 17.08 13.55
C ASP A 746 13.92 18.53 13.53
N ALA A 747 14.86 18.87 12.65
CA ALA A 747 15.40 20.22 12.54
C ALA A 747 14.36 21.25 12.03
N ASN A 748 13.57 20.89 11.00
CA ASN A 748 12.64 21.81 10.36
C ASN A 748 11.27 21.87 11.07
N GLU A 749 10.71 20.74 11.49
CA GLU A 749 9.34 20.68 12.05
C GLU A 749 9.31 20.97 13.55
N ARG A 750 10.42 20.71 14.27
CA ARG A 750 10.50 20.87 15.72
C ARG A 750 11.46 21.98 16.16
N ASP A 751 12.01 22.74 15.20
CA ASP A 751 13.05 23.76 15.43
C ASP A 751 14.24 23.22 16.27
N ASP A 752 14.59 21.94 16.11
CA ASP A 752 15.67 21.32 16.88
C ASP A 752 17.05 21.67 16.30
N THR A 753 17.65 22.73 16.84
CA THR A 753 19.02 23.16 16.51
C THR A 753 20.08 22.08 16.72
N THR A 754 19.86 21.12 17.63
CA THR A 754 20.78 19.99 17.85
C THR A 754 20.67 18.97 16.72
N ALA A 755 19.46 18.74 16.21
CA ALA A 755 19.25 17.90 15.03
C ALA A 755 19.90 18.51 13.78
N ALA A 756 19.76 19.83 13.58
CA ALA A 756 20.44 20.56 12.52
C ALA A 756 21.97 20.42 12.59
N ALA A 757 22.56 20.60 13.79
CA ALA A 757 24.01 20.42 13.99
C ALA A 757 24.47 18.98 13.72
N ARG A 758 23.67 17.98 14.11
CA ARG A 758 23.96 16.56 13.83
C ARG A 758 23.84 16.24 12.34
N LEU A 759 22.90 16.87 11.62
CA LEU A 759 22.76 16.73 10.17
C LEU A 759 23.97 17.31 9.43
N LEU A 760 24.41 18.53 9.79
CA LEU A 760 25.60 19.15 9.22
C LEU A 760 26.87 18.33 9.51
N THR A 761 26.97 17.75 10.70
CA THR A 761 28.06 16.82 11.04
C THR A 761 28.03 15.57 10.17
N LEU A 762 26.86 14.96 10.02
CA LEU A 762 26.69 13.78 9.16
C LEU A 762 27.05 14.09 7.70
N ALA A 763 26.69 15.28 7.19
CA ALA A 763 27.05 15.72 5.85
C ALA A 763 28.56 15.92 5.69
N ALA A 764 29.20 16.59 6.65
CA ALA A 764 30.64 16.82 6.62
C ALA A 764 31.46 15.52 6.70
N ASP A 765 30.96 14.51 7.43
CA ASP A 765 31.59 13.19 7.52
C ASP A 765 31.42 12.35 6.23
N GLN A 766 30.50 12.74 5.34
CA GLN A 766 30.14 12.00 4.12
C GLN A 766 30.16 12.90 2.88
N PRO A 767 31.29 13.57 2.55
CA PRO A 767 31.35 14.57 1.47
C PRO A 767 31.06 14.02 0.08
N ASP A 768 31.28 12.71 -0.13
CA ASP A 768 31.03 12.06 -1.43
C ASP A 768 29.56 11.64 -1.62
N PHE A 769 28.72 11.74 -0.58
CA PHE A 769 27.38 11.17 -0.60
C PHE A 769 26.35 12.11 -1.21
N TYR A 770 26.30 12.16 -2.53
CA TYR A 770 25.49 13.11 -3.29
C TYR A 770 24.02 13.22 -2.83
N GLU A 771 23.33 12.10 -2.63
CA GLU A 771 21.90 12.07 -2.29
C GLU A 771 21.64 12.80 -0.96
N LEU A 772 22.56 12.68 0.01
CA LEU A 772 22.49 13.43 1.26
C LEU A 772 22.48 14.94 1.02
N TYR A 773 23.29 15.43 0.09
CA TYR A 773 23.38 16.86 -0.20
C TYR A 773 22.14 17.38 -0.94
N LEU A 774 21.76 16.76 -2.06
CA LEU A 774 20.72 17.34 -2.94
C LEU A 774 19.28 16.98 -2.57
N ASP A 775 19.09 15.90 -1.80
CA ASP A 775 17.75 15.49 -1.35
C ASP A 775 17.50 15.74 0.13
N VAL A 776 18.53 16.07 0.93
CA VAL A 776 18.39 16.36 2.36
C VAL A 776 18.96 17.73 2.75
N VAL A 777 20.27 17.96 2.62
CA VAL A 777 20.92 19.20 3.10
C VAL A 777 20.29 20.44 2.47
N THR A 778 20.04 20.44 1.16
CA THR A 778 19.41 21.59 0.47
C THR A 778 17.95 21.85 0.85
N LYS A 779 17.32 20.95 1.63
CA LYS A 779 15.96 21.13 2.18
C LYS A 779 15.97 21.60 3.65
N LEU A 780 17.14 21.69 4.28
CA LEU A 780 17.27 22.21 5.64
C LEU A 780 16.90 23.69 5.65
N ASP A 781 15.97 24.09 6.53
CA ASP A 781 15.63 25.49 6.71
C ASP A 781 16.83 26.23 7.32
N VAL A 782 17.37 27.18 6.55
CA VAL A 782 18.56 27.95 6.92
C VAL A 782 18.32 28.80 8.16
N ARG A 783 17.08 29.29 8.40
CA ARG A 783 16.77 30.08 9.60
C ARG A 783 16.70 29.20 10.85
N ALA A 784 16.05 28.04 10.76
CA ALA A 784 16.01 27.08 11.85
C ALA A 784 17.43 26.55 12.19
N ALA A 785 18.29 26.43 11.18
CA ALA A 785 19.68 25.96 11.33
C ALA A 785 20.71 27.05 11.63
N GLU A 786 20.32 28.32 11.80
CA GLU A 786 21.22 29.46 11.97
C GLU A 786 22.30 29.21 13.04
N THR A 787 21.88 28.82 14.24
CA THR A 787 22.80 28.56 15.35
C THR A 787 23.78 27.42 15.04
N ALA A 788 23.31 26.38 14.34
CA ALA A 788 24.12 25.22 13.98
C ALA A 788 25.14 25.54 12.87
N LEU A 789 24.76 26.33 11.87
CA LEU A 789 25.62 26.76 10.77
C LEU A 789 26.83 27.57 11.27
N PHE A 790 26.64 28.38 12.32
CA PHE A 790 27.68 29.25 12.87
C PHE A 790 28.43 28.65 14.05
N ALA A 791 27.88 27.63 14.73
CA ALA A 791 28.57 26.96 15.83
C ALA A 791 29.90 26.30 15.40
N ASN A 792 30.00 25.81 14.16
CA ASN A 792 31.23 25.26 13.61
C ASN A 792 31.46 25.71 12.15
N PRO A 793 32.03 26.91 11.94
CA PRO A 793 32.19 27.48 10.60
C PRO A 793 33.09 26.64 9.67
N GLN A 794 34.06 25.91 10.22
CA GLN A 794 34.92 25.01 9.42
C GLN A 794 34.12 23.83 8.87
N GLN A 795 33.29 23.20 9.70
CA GLN A 795 32.41 22.12 9.27
C GLN A 795 31.41 22.61 8.22
N THR A 796 30.74 23.72 8.47
CA THR A 796 29.79 24.30 7.51
C THR A 796 30.48 24.63 6.19
N THR A 797 31.69 25.20 6.22
CA THR A 797 32.47 25.43 4.99
C THR A 797 32.76 24.13 4.24
N ALA A 798 33.07 23.03 4.94
CA ALA A 798 33.30 21.73 4.31
C ALA A 798 32.02 21.21 3.61
N VAL A 799 30.85 21.36 4.24
CA VAL A 799 29.55 21.03 3.64
C VAL A 799 29.28 21.87 2.40
N LEU A 800 29.54 23.19 2.45
CA LEU A 800 29.36 24.09 1.29
C LEU A 800 30.29 23.71 0.13
N ASN A 801 31.53 23.34 0.42
CA ASN A 801 32.50 22.92 -0.60
C ASN A 801 32.10 21.58 -1.23
N ALA A 802 31.68 20.59 -0.44
CA ALA A 802 31.19 19.31 -0.96
C ALA A 802 29.95 19.50 -1.85
N LEU A 803 28.98 20.33 -1.41
CA LEU A 803 27.84 20.72 -2.24
C LEU A 803 28.25 21.41 -3.54
N THR A 804 29.32 22.21 -3.50
CA THR A 804 29.88 22.88 -4.68
C THR A 804 30.52 21.89 -5.64
N GLU A 805 31.26 20.90 -5.14
CA GLU A 805 31.88 19.84 -5.96
C GLU A 805 30.81 19.04 -6.72
N HIS A 806 29.65 18.81 -6.10
CA HIS A 806 28.51 18.16 -6.75
C HIS A 806 27.91 18.95 -7.92
N SER A 807 28.21 20.25 -8.08
CA SER A 807 27.81 21.04 -9.27
C SER A 807 28.42 20.52 -10.57
N SER A 808 29.56 19.82 -10.47
CA SER A 808 30.25 19.21 -11.60
C SER A 808 29.59 17.92 -12.10
N ALA A 809 28.65 17.35 -11.33
CA ALA A 809 27.94 16.13 -11.69
C ALA A 809 27.06 16.34 -12.93
N TYR A 810 27.35 15.59 -14.00
CA TYR A 810 26.71 15.75 -15.32
C TYR A 810 25.20 15.44 -15.37
N TRP A 811 24.62 14.92 -14.29
CA TRP A 811 23.28 14.32 -14.27
C TRP A 811 22.32 14.99 -13.27
N ALA A 812 22.71 16.10 -12.61
CA ALA A 812 21.80 16.80 -11.70
C ALA A 812 20.53 17.22 -12.45
N ALA A 813 19.36 16.99 -11.84
CA ALA A 813 18.11 17.46 -12.42
C ALA A 813 18.07 19.00 -12.37
N GLN A 814 17.40 19.62 -13.33
CA GLN A 814 17.20 21.07 -13.34
C GLN A 814 16.59 21.62 -12.04
N THR A 815 15.70 20.84 -11.41
CA THR A 815 15.06 21.15 -10.13
C THR A 815 16.04 21.08 -8.95
N GLU A 816 16.98 20.14 -8.97
CA GLU A 816 18.00 19.97 -7.94
C GLU A 816 19.00 21.12 -7.95
N ALA A 817 19.48 21.51 -9.14
CA ALA A 817 20.35 22.67 -9.32
C ALA A 817 19.68 23.95 -8.80
N THR A 818 18.39 24.15 -9.13
CA THR A 818 17.61 25.28 -8.59
C THR A 818 17.54 25.26 -7.06
N ARG A 819 17.26 24.10 -6.42
CA ARG A 819 17.23 24.01 -4.95
C ARG A 819 18.58 24.31 -4.32
N ALA A 820 19.67 23.77 -4.87
CA ALA A 820 21.02 24.03 -4.38
C ALA A 820 21.36 25.53 -4.41
N ILE A 821 21.03 26.22 -5.51
CA ILE A 821 21.24 27.67 -5.66
C ILE A 821 20.45 28.45 -4.60
N TRP A 822 19.16 28.15 -4.39
CA TRP A 822 18.33 28.82 -3.39
C TRP A 822 18.85 28.63 -1.97
N TRP A 823 19.24 27.39 -1.64
CA TRP A 823 19.77 27.09 -0.32
C TRP A 823 21.09 27.83 -0.06
N LEU A 824 22.01 27.83 -1.03
CA LEU A 824 23.27 28.58 -0.96
C LEU A 824 23.06 30.10 -0.85
N LEU A 825 22.09 30.66 -1.59
CA LEU A 825 21.73 32.08 -1.48
C LEU A 825 21.21 32.43 -0.08
N ASN A 826 20.36 31.58 0.51
CA ASN A 826 19.86 31.78 1.86
C ASN A 826 20.98 31.74 2.92
N VAL A 827 21.91 30.78 2.81
CA VAL A 827 23.08 30.70 3.69
C VAL A 827 23.98 31.93 3.53
N ALA A 828 24.21 32.39 2.29
CA ALA A 828 24.99 33.58 2.01
C ALA A 828 24.34 34.85 2.59
N GLY A 829 23.02 34.99 2.48
CA GLY A 829 22.26 36.10 3.05
C GLY A 829 22.41 36.19 4.57
N LEU A 830 22.31 35.05 5.26
CA LEU A 830 22.48 34.97 6.71
C LEU A 830 23.93 35.23 7.13
N ALA A 831 24.91 34.66 6.44
CA ALA A 831 26.32 34.87 6.71
C ALA A 831 26.75 36.34 6.52
N ALA A 832 26.14 37.06 5.57
CA ALA A 832 26.37 38.49 5.39
C ALA A 832 25.79 39.34 6.53
N GLN A 833 24.64 38.97 7.08
CA GLN A 833 24.00 39.65 8.22
C GLN A 833 24.80 39.46 9.51
N GLU A 834 25.30 38.25 9.75
CA GLU A 834 26.07 37.87 10.94
C GLU A 834 27.59 38.05 10.81
N GLU A 835 28.03 38.81 9.79
CA GLU A 835 29.44 39.14 9.52
C GLU A 835 30.40 37.92 9.40
N GLN A 836 29.89 36.78 8.92
CA GLN A 836 30.63 35.52 8.75
C GLN A 836 31.29 35.44 7.36
N TRP A 837 32.33 36.25 7.14
CA TRP A 837 32.94 36.45 5.80
C TRP A 837 33.44 35.20 5.09
N ARG A 838 33.97 34.21 5.83
CA ARG A 838 34.46 32.96 5.24
C ARG A 838 33.33 32.08 4.71
N LEU A 839 32.20 32.02 5.44
CA LEU A 839 31.03 31.27 5.03
C LEU A 839 30.32 31.97 3.86
N LEU A 840 30.26 33.30 3.90
CA LEU A 840 29.77 34.13 2.80
C LEU A 840 30.53 33.84 1.51
N ASP A 841 31.87 33.82 1.54
CA ASP A 841 32.69 33.52 0.37
C ASP A 841 32.41 32.10 -0.18
N ALA A 842 32.40 31.07 0.67
CA ALA A 842 32.16 29.69 0.26
C ALA A 842 30.76 29.48 -0.34
N ALA A 843 29.72 30.05 0.29
CA ALA A 843 28.35 29.94 -0.19
C ALA A 843 28.17 30.62 -1.56
N VAL A 844 28.76 31.81 -1.75
CA VAL A 844 28.68 32.55 -3.01
C VAL A 844 29.48 31.86 -4.13
N GLN A 845 30.64 31.28 -3.83
CA GLN A 845 31.37 30.47 -4.80
C GLN A 845 30.55 29.26 -5.27
N GLY A 846 29.93 28.52 -4.33
CA GLY A 846 29.05 27.41 -4.66
C GLY A 846 27.86 27.84 -5.50
N MET A 847 27.20 28.94 -5.11
CA MET A 847 26.06 29.50 -5.83
C MET A 847 26.43 29.83 -7.29
N CYS A 848 27.58 30.49 -7.50
CA CYS A 848 28.06 30.82 -8.83
C CYS A 848 28.50 29.60 -9.64
N ALA A 849 29.06 28.57 -9.00
CA ALA A 849 29.43 27.33 -9.68
C ALA A 849 28.19 26.59 -10.23
N TRP A 850 27.13 26.49 -9.42
CA TRP A 850 25.86 25.91 -9.83
C TRP A 850 25.17 26.73 -10.94
N ASP A 851 25.07 28.05 -10.77
CA ASP A 851 24.42 28.91 -11.77
C ASP A 851 25.21 28.97 -13.09
N GLY A 852 26.55 29.05 -13.00
CA GLY A 852 27.48 29.03 -14.13
C GLY A 852 27.34 27.82 -15.05
N ARG A 853 26.96 26.67 -14.48
CA ARG A 853 26.86 25.38 -15.18
C ARG A 853 25.48 25.14 -15.78
N TRP A 854 24.42 25.57 -15.09
CA TRP A 854 23.04 25.20 -15.39
C TRP A 854 22.17 26.35 -15.94
N ASP A 855 22.65 27.60 -15.89
CA ASP A 855 22.01 28.82 -16.45
C ASP A 855 20.51 28.93 -16.10
N ARG A 856 20.21 29.29 -14.84
CA ARG A 856 18.83 29.22 -14.31
C ARG A 856 18.22 30.61 -14.15
N TRP A 857 17.15 30.88 -14.91
CA TRP A 857 16.54 32.21 -14.98
C TRP A 857 15.82 32.65 -13.69
N ASP A 858 15.12 31.75 -12.99
CA ASP A 858 14.31 32.15 -11.81
C ASP A 858 15.16 32.58 -10.59
N PRO A 859 16.19 31.83 -10.16
CA PRO A 859 17.03 32.24 -9.02
C PRO A 859 17.84 33.51 -9.31
N ARG A 860 18.21 33.74 -10.58
CA ARG A 860 19.06 34.85 -11.03
C ARG A 860 18.48 36.22 -10.66
N ASN A 861 17.16 36.38 -10.73
CA ASN A 861 16.50 37.64 -10.33
C ASN A 861 16.67 37.92 -8.83
N SER A 862 16.49 36.92 -7.98
CA SER A 862 16.64 37.08 -6.53
C SER A 862 18.09 37.28 -6.11
N ILE A 863 19.04 36.62 -6.77
CA ILE A 863 20.47 36.85 -6.57
C ILE A 863 20.82 38.30 -6.97
N ARG A 864 20.36 38.77 -8.12
CA ARG A 864 20.56 40.15 -8.59
C ARG A 864 20.04 41.16 -7.56
N ASP A 865 18.80 40.99 -7.12
CA ASP A 865 18.17 41.91 -6.17
C ASP A 865 18.90 41.90 -4.83
N TRP A 866 19.39 40.74 -4.36
CA TRP A 866 20.21 40.63 -3.15
C TRP A 866 21.58 41.31 -3.30
N LEU A 867 22.29 41.11 -4.42
CA LEU A 867 23.61 41.73 -4.68
C LEU A 867 23.57 43.26 -4.58
N ILE A 868 22.47 43.88 -5.02
CA ILE A 868 22.29 45.34 -4.98
C ILE A 868 22.13 45.86 -3.55
N THR A 869 21.75 45.02 -2.59
CA THR A 869 21.59 45.42 -1.17
C THR A 869 22.89 45.44 -0.38
N LEU A 870 23.95 44.79 -0.88
CA LEU A 870 25.21 44.61 -0.14
C LEU A 870 26.09 45.87 -0.22
N THR A 871 26.73 46.21 0.89
CA THR A 871 27.70 47.31 0.99
C THR A 871 28.89 46.93 1.88
N GLY A 872 30.00 47.65 1.78
CA GLY A 872 31.15 47.49 2.68
C GLY A 872 31.86 46.13 2.56
N ASP A 873 32.23 45.53 3.70
CA ASP A 873 33.02 44.28 3.74
C ASP A 873 32.26 43.07 3.16
N ALA A 874 30.94 43.03 3.30
CA ALA A 874 30.10 42.03 2.65
C ALA A 874 30.21 42.14 1.13
N ALA A 875 30.11 43.35 0.57
CA ALA A 875 30.26 43.59 -0.86
C ALA A 875 31.66 43.26 -1.37
N ALA A 876 32.71 43.55 -0.60
CA ALA A 876 34.09 43.21 -0.94
C ALA A 876 34.31 41.68 -1.00
N THR A 877 33.74 40.95 -0.04
CA THR A 877 33.80 39.48 0.04
C THR A 877 33.07 38.84 -1.15
N VAL A 878 31.83 39.26 -1.40
CA VAL A 878 31.04 38.76 -2.55
C VAL A 878 31.73 39.09 -3.88
N ALA A 879 32.32 40.29 -4.01
CA ALA A 879 33.10 40.64 -5.20
C ALA A 879 34.33 39.73 -5.41
N SER A 880 34.97 39.26 -4.33
CA SER A 880 36.05 38.29 -4.41
C SER A 880 35.56 36.93 -4.95
N ALA A 881 34.48 36.40 -4.38
CA ALA A 881 33.89 35.14 -4.81
C ALA A 881 33.42 35.17 -6.28
N LEU A 882 32.80 36.28 -6.71
CA LEU A 882 32.39 36.49 -8.11
C LEU A 882 33.58 36.46 -9.09
N ARG A 883 34.74 37.01 -8.69
CA ARG A 883 35.96 36.93 -9.52
C ARG A 883 36.53 35.51 -9.60
N ALA A 884 36.36 34.71 -8.55
CA ALA A 884 36.78 33.31 -8.53
C ALA A 884 35.91 32.43 -9.44
N GLN A 885 34.65 32.82 -9.68
CA GLN A 885 33.66 32.07 -10.47
C GLN A 885 33.12 32.89 -11.66
N PRO A 886 33.96 33.26 -12.65
CA PRO A 886 33.57 34.15 -13.74
C PRO A 886 32.45 33.59 -14.63
N ALA A 887 32.39 32.25 -14.77
CA ALA A 887 31.37 31.56 -15.57
C ALA A 887 29.94 31.76 -15.04
N GLY A 888 29.77 31.91 -13.73
CA GLY A 888 28.50 32.27 -13.09
C GLY A 888 28.29 33.78 -13.02
N ALA A 889 29.34 34.53 -12.64
CA ALA A 889 29.25 35.98 -12.47
C ALA A 889 28.83 36.74 -13.75
N ARG A 890 29.13 36.21 -14.93
CA ARG A 890 28.72 36.80 -16.22
C ARG A 890 27.20 36.89 -16.41
N PHE A 891 26.42 36.15 -15.63
CA PHE A 891 24.96 36.22 -15.67
C PHE A 891 24.39 37.43 -14.90
N TYR A 892 25.20 38.26 -14.25
CA TYR A 892 24.67 39.42 -13.51
C TYR A 892 25.02 40.76 -14.16
N ASP A 893 25.16 40.80 -15.49
CA ASP A 893 25.53 41.97 -16.30
C ASP A 893 24.68 43.21 -16.00
N GLU A 894 23.38 43.05 -15.79
CA GLU A 894 22.46 44.13 -15.44
C GLU A 894 22.86 44.91 -14.17
N VAL A 895 23.59 44.29 -13.24
CA VAL A 895 24.07 44.94 -12.01
C VAL A 895 25.17 45.96 -12.29
N ILE A 896 25.91 45.82 -13.40
CA ILE A 896 27.04 46.72 -13.75
C ILE A 896 26.59 48.18 -13.83
N ASP A 897 25.40 48.43 -14.37
CA ASP A 897 24.85 49.78 -14.58
C ASP A 897 23.96 50.26 -13.43
N ASP A 898 23.58 49.38 -12.48
CA ASP A 898 22.80 49.77 -11.31
C ASP A 898 23.67 50.50 -10.28
N ARG A 899 23.44 51.81 -10.13
CA ARG A 899 24.18 52.66 -9.20
C ARG A 899 23.92 52.36 -7.72
N ARG A 900 22.89 51.58 -7.40
CA ARG A 900 22.60 51.15 -6.03
C ARG A 900 23.56 50.04 -5.58
N ALA A 901 24.11 49.26 -6.51
CA ALA A 901 25.07 48.22 -6.20
C ALA A 901 26.45 48.80 -5.88
N ASP A 902 27.15 48.17 -4.93
CA ASP A 902 28.50 48.55 -4.54
C ASP A 902 29.50 48.46 -5.72
N LEU A 903 30.45 49.39 -5.76
CA LEU A 903 31.46 49.49 -6.81
C LEU A 903 32.30 48.21 -6.94
N ALA A 904 32.60 47.53 -5.83
CA ALA A 904 33.39 46.29 -5.84
C ALA A 904 32.68 45.16 -6.59
N ILE A 905 31.37 44.99 -6.34
CA ILE A 905 30.51 43.98 -7.00
C ILE A 905 30.40 44.30 -8.49
N ARG A 906 30.08 45.55 -8.83
CA ARG A 906 29.99 46.02 -10.23
C ARG A 906 31.28 45.79 -11.00
N SER A 907 32.42 46.07 -10.37
CA SER A 907 33.75 45.84 -10.95
C SER A 907 34.05 44.35 -11.17
N ALA A 908 33.67 43.48 -10.23
CA ALA A 908 33.85 42.04 -10.35
C ALA A 908 33.04 41.44 -11.51
N ILE A 909 31.76 41.81 -11.62
CA ILE A 909 30.88 41.35 -12.72
C ILE A 909 31.39 41.88 -14.06
N HIS A 910 31.80 43.16 -14.14
CA HIS A 910 32.38 43.73 -15.35
C HIS A 910 33.72 43.07 -15.75
N ALA A 911 34.48 42.54 -14.79
CA ALA A 911 35.65 41.73 -15.09
C ALA A 911 35.27 40.37 -15.68
N ALA A 912 34.23 39.72 -15.12
CA ALA A 912 33.72 38.43 -15.62
C ALA A 912 33.14 38.49 -17.04
N GLN A 913 32.62 39.64 -17.49
CA GLN A 913 32.18 39.84 -18.88
C GLN A 913 33.31 39.81 -19.91
N ARG A 914 34.57 39.94 -19.46
CA ARG A 914 35.76 40.04 -20.34
C ARG A 914 36.58 38.75 -20.38
N THR A 915 36.19 37.74 -19.61
CA THR A 915 36.77 36.40 -19.53
C THR A 915 35.83 35.39 -20.15
#